data_AF-A0A9W5N2G7-F1
#
_entry.id   AF-A0A9W5N2G7-F1
#
_cell.length_a   1.000
_cell.length_b   1.000
_cell.length_c   1.000
_cell.angle_alpha   90.00
_cell.angle_beta   90.00
_cell.angle_gamma   90.00
#
_symmetry.space_group_name_H-M   'P 1'
#
loop_
_entity.id
_entity.type
_entity.pdbx_description
1 polymer ?
#
loop_
_entity_poly.entity_id
_entity_poly.type
_entity_poly.pdbx_seq_one_letter_code
_entity_poly.pdbx_strand_id
1 'polypeptide(L)'
;MKKNIKLLNLREKDPYLEREGQRYDHPLPSREWIIKLLEQKGVPAKMEALARELSITDAEYEFFERRLKAMARDGQVLINRRGAVCVANKIDLVKCRVEAHKDGFGFAVPLQPTGDGDFILYERQMRGVMHGDIVTVRPAGVDRRGRREGTVLDIVERAQKQVVGRFYVERGIAILEAEDKRLTQSIVLEPDSVAGFKPESGQVVVAEIETYPELNRPAVAKIIEVLGDYADSGMEIEIAVRKHHLPHQFSGACRKAAEKIPDHVRKSDLKGRVDLRNLPLVTIDGETARDFDDAVFAEKIGRNYRLVVAIADVSHYVRPNDAIDNDALERATSVYFPRRVIPMLPENLSNGICSLNPDVERLCMVCDMMVTYAGNIKEYKFYPAVMRSHARLTYNQVWSWLSDGLEHPYKEQIDTLYRLFKILQKKRSSRGAVEFESVETQMVFDGNGKIEKIVPVVRNDAHKLIEECMLAANVCAAEFLLKNKHTALFRNHLGPTPEKLATLREQLALTGLSLGGRDNPTPKDYAVLAEQFKGRPDAELLQVMMLRSMQQAVYEPNCDGHFGLAYDAYAHFTSPIRRYPDLTVHRAIKAVLAGEKYNPGKSWQELGVHTSFCERRADDASRDVENWLKTYYMRDKVGEVFGGKISGMTSFGIFVTLDDIHIDGLVHISDLGEDYFNYRPEIMAIEGERSGVRFSMGDRVSVKVARADLDTSKIDLLLISGGTAGKKRGKKAVSASKSPSELAAKKGAVKAARGRKSRVGIKEADTLTKETGKSDLRKKSASGKAKTGKKRKSVKVVVGSRSKAKGKPKAGGKS
;
A
#
# COMPACT_ATOMS: atom_id res chain seq x y z
N MET A 1 -36.52 26.66 -45.74
CA MET A 1 -36.42 25.75 -46.91
C MET A 1 -35.51 24.59 -46.54
N LYS A 2 -35.80 23.34 -46.93
CA LYS A 2 -34.85 22.22 -46.73
C LYS A 2 -33.86 22.17 -47.90
N LYS A 3 -32.59 22.56 -47.70
CA LYS A 3 -31.53 22.35 -48.70
C LYS A 3 -31.43 20.84 -49.02
N ASN A 4 -31.19 20.51 -50.28
CA ASN A 4 -31.10 19.12 -50.73
C ASN A 4 -29.74 18.53 -50.28
N ILE A 5 -29.75 17.61 -49.31
CA ILE A 5 -28.56 17.15 -48.55
C ILE A 5 -27.43 16.61 -49.45
N LYS A 6 -27.76 16.11 -50.64
CA LYS A 6 -26.77 15.65 -51.63
C LYS A 6 -25.84 16.75 -52.16
N LEU A 7 -26.22 18.03 -52.09
CA LEU A 7 -25.46 19.17 -52.65
C LEU A 7 -24.61 19.93 -51.61
N LEU A 8 -24.68 19.59 -50.33
CA LEU A 8 -23.93 20.25 -49.26
C LEU A 8 -22.43 19.89 -49.33
N ASN A 9 -21.53 20.85 -49.05
CA ASN A 9 -20.10 20.58 -48.92
C ASN A 9 -19.78 19.79 -47.61
N LEU A 10 -18.52 19.43 -47.37
CA LEU A 10 -18.16 18.56 -46.23
C LEU A 10 -18.29 19.25 -44.87
N ARG A 11 -18.26 20.59 -44.83
CA ARG A 11 -18.45 21.44 -43.63
C ARG A 11 -19.92 21.76 -43.39
N GLU A 12 -20.71 22.02 -44.45
CA GLU A 12 -22.18 22.11 -44.39
C GLU A 12 -22.88 20.82 -43.92
N LYS A 13 -22.16 19.69 -43.87
CA LYS A 13 -22.64 18.40 -43.35
C LYS A 13 -22.37 18.18 -41.86
N ASP A 14 -21.67 19.11 -41.20
CA ASP A 14 -21.42 19.09 -39.76
C ASP A 14 -22.73 19.34 -38.98
N PRO A 15 -23.23 18.37 -38.19
CA PRO A 15 -24.48 18.51 -37.44
C PRO A 15 -24.39 19.51 -36.28
N TYR A 16 -23.20 20.04 -35.98
CA TYR A 16 -22.96 21.05 -34.96
C TYR A 16 -22.59 22.42 -35.54
N LEU A 17 -22.60 22.62 -36.86
CA LEU A 17 -22.19 23.89 -37.47
C LEU A 17 -23.05 25.08 -37.00
N GLU A 18 -24.35 24.88 -36.84
CA GLU A 18 -25.28 25.91 -36.32
C GLU A 18 -24.94 26.32 -34.87
N ARG A 19 -24.41 25.39 -34.05
CA ARG A 19 -23.92 25.67 -32.68
C ARG A 19 -22.63 26.50 -32.70
N GLU A 20 -21.73 26.23 -33.64
CA GLU A 20 -20.51 27.03 -33.82
C GLU A 20 -20.86 28.43 -34.37
N GLY A 21 -21.85 28.54 -35.25
CA GLY A 21 -22.35 29.81 -35.82
C GLY A 21 -23.03 30.74 -34.83
N GLN A 22 -23.51 30.22 -33.69
CA GLN A 22 -24.00 31.03 -32.56
C GLN A 22 -22.86 31.61 -31.68
N ARG A 23 -21.59 31.28 -31.97
CA ARG A 23 -20.44 31.64 -31.13
C ARG A 23 -19.33 32.39 -31.86
N TYR A 24 -19.28 32.32 -33.19
CA TYR A 24 -18.24 32.94 -34.02
C TYR A 24 -18.82 33.38 -35.37
N ASP A 25 -18.48 34.58 -35.84
CA ASP A 25 -18.95 35.14 -37.12
C ASP A 25 -18.46 34.33 -38.34
N HIS A 26 -17.36 33.59 -38.17
CA HIS A 26 -16.83 32.62 -39.13
C HIS A 26 -16.75 31.23 -38.48
N PRO A 27 -17.84 30.44 -38.51
CA PRO A 27 -17.91 29.18 -37.79
C PRO A 27 -17.09 28.07 -38.46
N LEU A 28 -15.91 27.82 -37.90
CA LEU A 28 -15.10 26.65 -38.22
C LEU A 28 -15.85 25.34 -37.91
N PRO A 29 -15.57 24.24 -38.64
CA PRO A 29 -16.07 22.92 -38.31
C PRO A 29 -15.84 22.55 -36.84
N SER A 30 -16.84 21.91 -36.24
CA SER A 30 -16.81 21.45 -34.84
C SER A 30 -15.69 20.44 -34.59
N ARG A 31 -15.23 20.38 -33.33
CA ARG A 31 -14.19 19.44 -32.91
C ARG A 31 -14.65 17.99 -33.15
N GLU A 32 -15.92 17.74 -32.86
CA GLU A 32 -16.61 16.46 -33.01
C GLU A 32 -16.68 16.00 -34.47
N TRP A 33 -16.95 16.91 -35.41
CA TRP A 33 -16.98 16.59 -36.84
C TRP A 33 -15.59 16.35 -37.43
N ILE A 34 -14.59 17.15 -37.02
CA ILE A 34 -13.18 16.95 -37.39
C ILE A 34 -12.69 15.57 -36.95
N ILE A 35 -12.99 15.18 -35.70
CA ILE A 35 -12.69 13.83 -35.17
C ILE A 35 -13.34 12.76 -36.04
N LYS A 36 -14.67 12.82 -36.23
CA LYS A 36 -15.43 11.82 -36.99
C LYS A 36 -14.93 11.61 -38.43
N LEU A 37 -14.51 12.68 -39.12
CA LEU A 37 -13.92 12.57 -40.46
C LEU A 37 -12.55 11.89 -40.45
N LEU A 38 -11.71 12.18 -39.44
CA LEU A 38 -10.41 11.53 -39.27
C LEU A 38 -10.56 10.04 -38.84
N GLU A 39 -11.59 9.69 -38.06
CA GLU A 39 -11.95 8.30 -37.76
C GLU A 39 -12.35 7.54 -39.03
N GLN A 40 -13.27 8.11 -39.83
CA GLN A 40 -13.74 7.51 -41.08
C GLN A 40 -12.63 7.33 -42.12
N LYS A 41 -11.67 8.26 -42.20
CA LYS A 41 -10.46 8.12 -43.03
C LYS A 41 -9.53 7.02 -42.52
N GLY A 42 -9.46 6.83 -41.21
CA GLY A 42 -8.65 5.80 -40.56
C GLY A 42 -7.13 5.96 -40.67
N VAL A 43 -6.62 6.97 -41.39
CA VAL A 43 -5.21 7.29 -41.62
C VAL A 43 -4.92 8.77 -41.36
N PRO A 44 -3.68 9.17 -40.99
CA PRO A 44 -3.36 10.58 -40.73
C PRO A 44 -3.51 11.46 -41.98
N ALA A 45 -4.18 12.60 -41.83
CA ALA A 45 -4.39 13.58 -42.91
C ALA A 45 -3.58 14.85 -42.67
N LYS A 46 -2.89 15.33 -43.70
CA LYS A 46 -2.20 16.63 -43.69
C LYS A 46 -3.16 17.79 -43.40
N MET A 47 -2.74 18.79 -42.63
CA MET A 47 -3.57 19.96 -42.29
C MET A 47 -4.11 20.69 -43.53
N GLU A 48 -3.29 20.90 -44.56
CA GLU A 48 -3.69 21.58 -45.80
C GLU A 48 -4.63 20.73 -46.66
N ALA A 49 -4.66 19.40 -46.48
CA ALA A 49 -5.62 18.52 -47.14
C ALA A 49 -6.97 18.53 -46.40
N LEU A 50 -6.92 18.43 -45.07
CA LEU A 50 -8.10 18.48 -44.20
C LEU A 50 -8.84 19.83 -44.31
N ALA A 51 -8.10 20.94 -44.38
CA ALA A 51 -8.64 22.28 -44.60
C ALA A 51 -9.39 22.41 -45.95
N ARG A 52 -8.79 21.91 -47.04
CA ARG A 52 -9.42 21.92 -48.38
C ARG A 52 -10.70 21.10 -48.43
N GLU A 53 -10.69 19.89 -47.87
CA GLU A 53 -11.89 19.03 -47.80
C GLU A 53 -13.02 19.67 -46.98
N LEU A 54 -12.68 20.32 -45.87
CA LEU A 54 -13.62 21.06 -45.03
C LEU A 54 -13.99 22.45 -45.57
N SER A 55 -13.56 22.82 -46.79
CA SER A 55 -13.87 24.12 -47.39
C SER A 55 -13.54 25.29 -46.44
N ILE A 56 -12.34 25.22 -45.84
CA ILE A 56 -11.74 26.31 -45.07
C ILE A 56 -11.11 27.29 -46.08
N THR A 57 -11.45 28.57 -45.98
CA THR A 57 -10.85 29.62 -46.82
C THR A 57 -9.50 30.08 -46.27
N ASP A 58 -8.69 30.76 -47.08
CA ASP A 58 -7.34 31.20 -46.67
C ASP A 58 -7.37 32.12 -45.44
N ALA A 59 -8.40 32.97 -45.32
CA ALA A 59 -8.63 33.84 -44.16
C ALA A 59 -9.04 33.06 -42.89
N GLU A 60 -9.61 31.86 -43.03
CA GLU A 60 -9.98 30.98 -41.92
C GLU A 60 -8.87 30.00 -41.53
N TYR A 61 -7.85 29.83 -42.38
CA TYR A 61 -6.85 28.77 -42.24
C TYR A 61 -6.06 28.88 -40.92
N GLU A 62 -5.66 30.08 -40.52
CA GLU A 62 -4.93 30.27 -39.25
C GLU A 62 -5.79 29.90 -38.03
N PHE A 63 -7.07 30.27 -38.03
CA PHE A 63 -8.01 29.91 -36.97
C PHE A 63 -8.27 28.40 -36.95
N PHE A 64 -8.32 27.74 -38.11
CA PHE A 64 -8.43 26.29 -38.23
C PHE A 64 -7.18 25.58 -37.69
N GLU A 65 -5.98 26.08 -38.01
CA GLU A 65 -4.72 25.55 -37.49
C GLU A 65 -4.62 25.73 -35.96
N ARG A 66 -4.99 26.91 -35.44
CA ARG A 66 -5.12 27.18 -33.99
C ARG A 66 -6.13 26.23 -33.33
N ARG A 67 -7.27 25.94 -33.96
CA ARG A 67 -8.27 24.97 -33.48
C ARG A 67 -7.71 23.55 -33.43
N LEU A 68 -6.96 23.11 -34.45
CA LEU A 68 -6.28 21.80 -34.45
C LEU A 68 -5.18 21.69 -33.39
N LYS A 69 -4.37 22.74 -33.21
CA LYS A 69 -3.36 22.83 -32.13
C LYS A 69 -4.00 22.76 -30.74
N ALA A 70 -5.13 23.44 -30.54
CA ALA A 70 -5.91 23.33 -29.30
C ALA A 70 -6.47 21.91 -29.10
N MET A 71 -7.07 21.29 -30.11
CA MET A 71 -7.53 19.90 -30.05
C MET A 71 -6.39 18.90 -29.74
N ALA A 72 -5.17 19.18 -30.18
CA ALA A 72 -4.00 18.35 -29.87
C ALA A 72 -3.54 18.50 -28.41
N ARG A 73 -3.44 19.75 -27.92
CA ARG A 73 -3.16 20.04 -26.50
C ARG A 73 -4.22 19.43 -25.58
N ASP A 74 -5.48 19.48 -26.00
CA ASP A 74 -6.63 18.95 -25.28
C ASP A 74 -6.78 17.42 -25.47
N GLY A 75 -5.81 16.74 -26.10
CA GLY A 75 -5.71 15.27 -26.19
C GLY A 75 -6.64 14.59 -27.19
N GLN A 76 -7.34 15.34 -28.04
CA GLN A 76 -8.38 14.83 -28.94
C GLN A 76 -7.83 14.32 -30.28
N VAL A 77 -6.73 14.91 -30.73
CA VAL A 77 -6.00 14.53 -31.95
C VAL A 77 -4.49 14.55 -31.70
N LEU A 78 -3.72 13.89 -32.57
CA LEU A 78 -2.26 13.91 -32.55
C LEU A 78 -1.76 14.53 -33.85
N ILE A 79 -0.82 15.47 -33.75
CA ILE A 79 -0.14 16.11 -34.89
C ILE A 79 1.28 15.55 -34.95
N ASN A 80 1.61 14.82 -36.00
CA ASN A 80 2.95 14.23 -36.14
C ASN A 80 3.98 15.21 -36.72
N ARG A 81 5.27 14.85 -36.66
CA ARG A 81 6.42 15.63 -37.18
C ARG A 81 6.39 15.94 -38.70
N ARG A 82 5.34 15.52 -39.43
CA ARG A 82 5.10 15.81 -40.86
C ARG A 82 3.84 16.67 -41.09
N GLY A 83 3.28 17.28 -40.06
CA GLY A 83 2.08 18.13 -40.16
C GLY A 83 0.78 17.36 -40.45
N ALA A 84 0.76 16.05 -40.19
CA ALA A 84 -0.44 15.23 -40.39
C ALA A 84 -1.13 14.90 -39.06
N VAL A 85 -2.45 15.04 -39.07
CA VAL A 85 -3.37 14.92 -37.94
C VAL A 85 -4.05 13.55 -37.96
N CYS A 86 -4.15 12.89 -36.81
CA CYS A 86 -5.00 11.70 -36.61
C CYS A 86 -5.74 11.77 -35.27
N VAL A 87 -6.79 10.96 -35.09
CA VAL A 87 -7.55 10.89 -33.83
C VAL A 87 -6.76 10.14 -32.76
N ALA A 88 -6.80 10.63 -31.52
CA ALA A 88 -6.11 10.00 -30.39
C ALA A 88 -6.58 8.55 -30.16
N ASN A 89 -7.89 8.28 -30.24
CA ASN A 89 -8.54 6.96 -30.02
C ASN A 89 -8.08 5.78 -30.90
N LYS A 90 -7.08 5.96 -31.79
CA LYS A 90 -6.38 4.83 -32.46
C LYS A 90 -5.04 4.46 -31.81
N ILE A 91 -4.68 5.12 -30.71
CA ILE A 91 -3.51 4.82 -29.90
C ILE A 91 -3.97 4.93 -28.44
N ASP A 92 -3.95 3.81 -27.71
CA ASP A 92 -4.38 3.76 -26.30
C ASP A 92 -3.38 4.47 -25.38
N LEU A 93 -3.39 5.80 -25.40
CA LEU A 93 -2.47 6.64 -24.65
C LEU A 93 -2.94 6.80 -23.20
N VAL A 94 -2.21 6.15 -22.29
CA VAL A 94 -2.49 6.21 -20.85
C VAL A 94 -1.60 7.29 -20.23
N LYS A 95 -2.20 8.21 -19.46
CA LYS A 95 -1.43 9.10 -18.59
C LYS A 95 -1.01 8.33 -17.34
N CYS A 96 0.29 8.21 -17.12
CA CYS A 96 0.87 7.46 -16.02
C CYS A 96 1.83 8.32 -15.19
N ARG A 97 2.04 7.93 -13.93
CA ARG A 97 3.17 8.37 -13.10
C ARG A 97 4.34 7.40 -13.28
N VAL A 98 5.56 7.93 -13.44
CA VAL A 98 6.80 7.13 -13.48
C VAL A 98 7.20 6.72 -12.07
N GLU A 99 7.24 5.42 -11.80
CA GLU A 99 7.81 4.85 -10.57
C GLU A 99 9.15 4.20 -10.91
N ALA A 100 10.22 5.01 -10.87
CA ALA A 100 11.58 4.55 -11.12
C ALA A 100 12.08 3.60 -10.02
N HIS A 101 12.90 2.61 -10.40
CA HIS A 101 13.57 1.67 -9.52
C HIS A 101 15.10 1.90 -9.54
N LYS A 102 15.76 1.67 -8.40
CA LYS A 102 17.21 1.86 -8.22
C LYS A 102 18.10 1.03 -9.16
N ASP A 103 17.56 -0.05 -9.74
CA ASP A 103 18.25 -0.89 -10.73
C ASP A 103 18.10 -0.34 -12.17
N GLY A 104 17.63 0.91 -12.34
CA GLY A 104 17.57 1.62 -13.63
C GLY A 104 16.35 1.32 -14.51
N PHE A 105 15.51 0.34 -14.16
CA PHE A 105 14.17 0.19 -14.75
C PHE A 105 13.13 0.99 -13.95
N GLY A 106 11.86 0.96 -14.37
CA GLY A 106 10.75 1.51 -13.60
C GLY A 106 9.40 0.97 -14.05
N PHE A 107 8.33 1.55 -13.53
CA PHE A 107 6.96 1.31 -13.95
C PHE A 107 6.28 2.63 -14.36
N ALA A 108 5.18 2.52 -15.11
CA ALA A 108 4.29 3.62 -15.40
C ALA A 108 2.88 3.28 -14.90
N VAL A 109 2.54 3.81 -13.73
CA VAL A 109 1.29 3.56 -13.00
C VAL A 109 0.18 4.47 -13.55
N PRO A 110 -0.93 3.94 -14.10
CA PRO A 110 -2.01 4.76 -14.65
C PRO A 110 -2.61 5.72 -13.62
N LEU A 111 -2.72 7.01 -13.96
CA LEU A 111 -3.33 8.03 -13.07
C LEU A 111 -4.84 7.80 -12.86
N GLN A 112 -5.48 7.09 -13.78
CA GLN A 112 -6.84 6.56 -13.64
C GLN A 112 -6.74 5.04 -13.79
N PRO A 113 -7.15 4.23 -12.79
CA PRO A 113 -7.05 2.78 -12.87
C PRO A 113 -7.87 2.23 -14.04
N THR A 114 -7.21 1.55 -14.99
CA THR A 114 -7.89 0.89 -16.12
C THR A 114 -8.33 -0.55 -15.79
N GLY A 115 -7.87 -1.11 -14.67
CA GLY A 115 -8.03 -2.52 -14.29
C GLY A 115 -6.96 -3.46 -14.85
N ASP A 116 -6.15 -3.00 -15.82
CA ASP A 116 -5.14 -3.84 -16.50
C ASP A 116 -3.77 -3.92 -15.79
N GLY A 117 -3.59 -3.24 -14.66
CA GLY A 117 -2.29 -3.07 -13.99
C GLY A 117 -1.30 -2.17 -14.71
N ASP A 118 -0.07 -2.10 -14.22
CA ASP A 118 0.93 -1.11 -14.65
C ASP A 118 1.73 -1.53 -15.88
N PHE A 119 2.38 -0.56 -16.53
CA PHE A 119 3.35 -0.82 -17.59
C PHE A 119 4.76 -0.91 -17.03
N ILE A 120 5.58 -1.89 -17.44
CA ILE A 120 7.03 -1.85 -17.18
C ILE A 120 7.72 -0.90 -18.17
N LEU A 121 8.63 -0.08 -17.63
CA LEU A 121 9.55 0.77 -18.37
C LEU A 121 10.97 0.23 -18.21
N TYR A 122 11.54 -0.34 -19.27
CA TYR A 122 12.94 -0.76 -19.28
C TYR A 122 13.89 0.45 -19.34
N GLU A 123 15.14 0.25 -18.92
CA GLU A 123 16.18 1.29 -18.75
C GLU A 123 16.23 2.36 -19.85
N ARG A 124 16.13 1.97 -21.14
CA ARG A 124 16.10 2.91 -22.26
C ARG A 124 14.94 3.92 -22.23
N GLN A 125 13.78 3.54 -21.68
CA GLN A 125 12.65 4.45 -21.46
C GLN A 125 12.90 5.38 -20.27
N MET A 126 13.64 4.90 -19.25
CA MET A 126 13.92 5.63 -18.02
C MET A 126 14.90 6.79 -18.20
N ARG A 127 15.84 6.71 -19.15
CA ARG A 127 16.93 7.71 -19.31
C ARG A 127 16.49 9.18 -19.51
N GLY A 128 15.25 9.45 -19.90
CA GLY A 128 14.72 10.81 -20.10
C GLY A 128 13.69 11.27 -19.06
N VAL A 129 13.39 10.43 -18.06
CA VAL A 129 12.35 10.65 -17.05
C VAL A 129 12.91 10.48 -15.64
N MET A 130 12.33 11.19 -14.68
CA MET A 130 12.71 11.09 -13.27
C MET A 130 11.59 10.42 -12.45
N HIS A 131 11.91 9.99 -11.23
CA HIS A 131 10.91 9.42 -10.33
C HIS A 131 9.78 10.44 -10.06
N GLY A 132 8.54 9.99 -10.22
CA GLY A 132 7.32 10.78 -10.03
C GLY A 132 6.79 11.49 -11.27
N ASP A 133 7.56 11.62 -12.36
CA ASP A 133 7.15 12.36 -13.57
C ASP A 133 5.82 11.85 -14.12
N ILE A 134 4.96 12.76 -14.59
CA ILE A 134 3.73 12.38 -15.30
C ILE A 134 4.03 12.31 -16.79
N VAL A 135 3.73 11.16 -17.39
CA VAL A 135 4.07 10.79 -18.77
C VAL A 135 2.86 10.29 -19.54
N THR A 136 2.89 10.47 -20.85
CA THR A 136 1.95 9.80 -21.76
C THR A 136 2.62 8.52 -22.28
N VAL A 137 2.05 7.37 -21.93
CA VAL A 137 2.57 6.04 -22.28
C VAL A 137 1.67 5.37 -23.31
N ARG A 138 2.31 4.75 -24.31
CA ARG A 138 1.66 3.84 -25.26
C ARG A 138 2.00 2.39 -24.90
N PRO A 139 1.01 1.47 -24.84
CA PRO A 139 1.26 0.03 -24.78
C PRO A 139 2.20 -0.42 -25.91
N ALA A 140 3.25 -1.16 -25.54
CA ALA A 140 4.21 -1.76 -26.46
C ALA A 140 3.97 -3.27 -26.69
N GLY A 141 3.02 -3.86 -25.94
CA GLY A 141 2.71 -5.27 -25.94
C GLY A 141 2.86 -5.88 -24.55
N VAL A 142 3.28 -7.14 -24.52
CA VAL A 142 3.45 -7.93 -23.29
C VAL A 142 4.81 -8.63 -23.32
N ASP A 143 5.55 -8.59 -22.22
CA ASP A 143 6.87 -9.21 -22.12
C ASP A 143 6.81 -10.73 -21.97
N ARG A 144 7.99 -11.39 -21.97
CA ARG A 144 8.11 -12.85 -21.80
C ARG A 144 7.62 -13.40 -20.45
N ARG A 145 7.25 -12.52 -19.50
CA ARG A 145 6.71 -12.86 -18.16
C ARG A 145 5.22 -12.51 -18.02
N GLY A 146 4.57 -12.04 -19.07
CA GLY A 146 3.16 -11.65 -19.04
C GLY A 146 2.89 -10.21 -18.58
N ARG A 147 3.93 -9.37 -18.42
CA ARG A 147 3.79 -7.98 -17.95
C ARG A 147 3.59 -7.02 -19.13
N ARG A 148 2.68 -6.06 -19.01
CA ARG A 148 2.45 -5.02 -20.05
C ARG A 148 3.69 -4.14 -20.18
N GLU A 149 4.20 -3.94 -21.39
CA GLU A 149 5.35 -3.07 -21.64
C GLU A 149 4.89 -1.68 -22.09
N GLY A 150 5.55 -0.61 -21.63
CA GLY A 150 5.24 0.78 -21.97
C GLY A 150 6.31 1.45 -22.81
N THR A 151 5.91 2.22 -23.82
CA THR A 151 6.76 3.25 -24.45
C THR A 151 6.35 4.62 -23.93
N VAL A 152 7.27 5.36 -23.31
CA VAL A 152 7.06 6.79 -23.01
C VAL A 152 7.09 7.56 -24.34
N LEU A 153 6.08 8.40 -24.58
CA LEU A 153 6.07 9.30 -25.74
C LEU A 153 6.49 10.72 -25.35
N ASP A 154 5.79 11.30 -24.39
CA ASP A 154 5.92 12.69 -23.97
C ASP A 154 5.82 12.80 -22.44
N ILE A 155 6.58 13.72 -21.84
CA ILE A 155 6.41 14.13 -20.44
C ILE A 155 5.34 15.23 -20.38
N VAL A 156 4.33 15.01 -19.53
CA VAL A 156 3.22 15.94 -19.29
C VAL A 156 3.56 16.90 -18.13
N GLU A 157 4.23 16.39 -17.10
CA GLU A 157 4.62 17.15 -15.91
C GLU A 157 5.92 16.57 -15.31
N ARG A 158 6.84 17.44 -14.90
CA ARG A 158 8.05 17.05 -14.17
C ARG A 158 7.79 17.10 -12.67
N ALA A 159 8.05 16.00 -11.96
CA ALA A 159 7.85 15.92 -10.51
C ALA A 159 9.05 16.47 -9.73
N GLN A 160 10.26 16.08 -10.13
CA GLN A 160 11.50 16.59 -9.55
C GLN A 160 11.70 18.05 -9.97
N LYS A 161 11.80 18.98 -9.02
CA LYS A 161 12.19 20.38 -9.27
C LYS A 161 13.43 20.75 -8.46
N GLN A 162 13.45 20.29 -7.21
CA GLN A 162 14.60 20.34 -6.33
C GLN A 162 14.98 18.91 -5.95
N VAL A 163 16.29 18.65 -5.84
CA VAL A 163 16.84 17.36 -5.41
C VAL A 163 17.74 17.60 -4.20
N VAL A 164 17.56 16.78 -3.16
CA VAL A 164 18.49 16.69 -2.03
C VAL A 164 19.51 15.58 -2.30
N GLY A 165 20.77 15.87 -2.04
CA GLY A 165 21.87 14.96 -2.31
C GLY A 165 23.16 15.42 -1.67
N ARG A 166 24.23 14.63 -1.85
CA ARG A 166 25.57 14.98 -1.37
C ARG A 166 26.43 15.54 -2.48
N PHE A 167 27.17 16.59 -2.14
CA PHE A 167 28.10 17.28 -3.03
C PHE A 167 29.43 16.52 -3.14
N TYR A 168 29.90 16.27 -4.35
CA TYR A 168 31.22 15.69 -4.62
C TYR A 168 31.90 16.37 -5.82
N VAL A 169 33.23 16.30 -5.88
CA VAL A 169 34.01 16.78 -7.04
C VAL A 169 34.83 15.63 -7.62
N GLU A 170 34.34 15.04 -8.70
CA GLU A 170 35.05 13.98 -9.42
C GLU A 170 35.87 14.55 -10.57
N ARG A 171 37.21 14.42 -10.49
CA ARG A 171 38.14 14.81 -11.57
C ARG A 171 37.99 16.27 -12.06
N GLY A 172 37.50 17.15 -11.19
CA GLY A 172 37.23 18.57 -11.49
C GLY A 172 35.78 18.87 -11.94
N ILE A 173 34.90 17.87 -12.00
CA ILE A 173 33.46 18.05 -12.26
C ILE A 173 32.72 18.00 -10.93
N ALA A 174 31.97 19.06 -10.61
CA ALA A 174 31.07 19.09 -9.46
C ALA A 174 29.80 18.28 -9.77
N ILE A 175 29.43 17.37 -8.87
CA ILE A 175 28.25 16.51 -8.99
C ILE A 175 27.45 16.45 -7.69
N LEU A 176 26.16 16.15 -7.84
CA LEU A 176 25.24 15.80 -6.77
C LEU A 176 24.90 14.31 -6.87
N GLU A 177 25.16 13.55 -5.82
CA GLU A 177 24.58 12.22 -5.64
C GLU A 177 23.26 12.33 -4.88
N ALA A 178 22.14 11.99 -5.51
CA ALA A 178 20.82 12.09 -4.89
C ALA A 178 20.67 11.13 -3.69
N GLU A 179 19.94 11.55 -2.65
CA GLU A 179 19.53 10.65 -1.56
C GLU A 179 18.36 9.74 -1.95
N ASP A 180 17.57 10.13 -2.96
CA ASP A 180 16.69 9.18 -3.66
C ASP A 180 17.50 8.34 -4.66
N LYS A 181 17.92 7.15 -4.25
CA LYS A 181 18.66 6.20 -5.08
C LYS A 181 17.83 5.62 -6.26
N ARG A 182 16.57 6.04 -6.45
CA ARG A 182 15.79 5.83 -7.69
C ARG A 182 16.22 6.81 -8.80
N LEU A 183 16.89 7.91 -8.46
CA LEU A 183 17.59 8.80 -9.39
C LEU A 183 19.02 8.27 -9.60
N THR A 184 19.17 7.32 -10.52
CA THR A 184 20.40 6.51 -10.69
C THR A 184 21.53 7.20 -11.46
N GLN A 185 21.35 8.45 -11.88
CA GLN A 185 22.36 9.27 -12.56
C GLN A 185 22.73 10.44 -11.65
N SER A 186 24.03 10.63 -11.40
CA SER A 186 24.55 11.82 -10.73
C SER A 186 24.19 13.07 -11.52
N ILE A 187 23.75 14.13 -10.82
CA ILE A 187 23.34 15.39 -11.43
C ILE A 187 24.57 16.30 -11.48
N VAL A 188 24.87 16.90 -12.64
CA VAL A 188 25.98 17.83 -12.77
C VAL A 188 25.60 19.16 -12.12
N LEU A 189 26.52 19.73 -11.33
CA LEU A 189 26.28 21.01 -10.65
C LEU A 189 26.83 22.19 -11.44
N GLU A 190 26.02 23.25 -11.49
CA GLU A 190 26.32 24.52 -12.16
C GLU A 190 27.48 25.24 -11.44
N PRO A 191 28.62 25.56 -12.12
CA PRO A 191 29.84 26.05 -11.47
C PRO A 191 29.71 27.35 -10.66
N ASP A 192 28.93 28.33 -11.10
CA ASP A 192 28.81 29.63 -10.40
C ASP A 192 28.09 29.45 -9.05
N SER A 193 27.07 28.57 -9.01
CA SER A 193 26.39 28.19 -7.76
C SER A 193 27.32 27.45 -6.79
N VAL A 194 28.21 26.58 -7.30
CA VAL A 194 29.24 25.91 -6.49
C VAL A 194 30.26 26.93 -5.96
N ALA A 195 30.69 27.89 -6.78
CA ALA A 195 31.59 28.97 -6.37
C ALA A 195 30.95 29.97 -5.38
N GLY A 196 29.64 30.14 -5.44
CA GLY A 196 28.84 30.97 -4.52
C GLY A 196 28.64 30.33 -3.16
N PHE A 197 28.14 29.08 -3.12
CA PHE A 197 27.83 28.37 -1.88
C PHE A 197 29.03 27.69 -1.21
N LYS A 198 30.04 27.27 -1.99
CA LYS A 198 31.29 26.63 -1.53
C LYS A 198 31.09 25.43 -0.56
N PRO A 199 30.22 24.45 -0.89
CA PRO A 199 30.05 23.26 -0.05
C PRO A 199 31.33 22.42 0.03
N GLU A 200 31.50 21.73 1.14
CA GLU A 200 32.57 20.74 1.31
C GLU A 200 32.15 19.34 0.80
N SER A 201 33.12 18.53 0.40
CA SER A 201 32.87 17.22 -0.22
C SER A 201 32.23 16.25 0.78
N GLY A 202 31.01 15.79 0.47
CA GLY A 202 30.18 14.95 1.32
C GLY A 202 29.07 15.70 2.06
N GLN A 203 29.04 17.03 2.02
CA GLN A 203 27.95 17.83 2.60
C GLN A 203 26.64 17.64 1.86
N VAL A 204 25.54 17.77 2.61
CA VAL A 204 24.18 17.65 2.08
C VAL A 204 23.75 19.01 1.54
N VAL A 205 23.36 19.03 0.27
CA VAL A 205 22.92 20.24 -0.43
C VAL A 205 21.60 20.01 -1.14
N VAL A 206 20.90 21.11 -1.42
CA VAL A 206 19.69 21.13 -2.24
C VAL A 206 20.01 21.86 -3.52
N ALA A 207 19.68 21.24 -4.65
CA ALA A 207 19.88 21.83 -5.97
C ALA A 207 18.56 21.92 -6.75
N GLU A 208 18.34 23.04 -7.44
CA GLU A 208 17.23 23.22 -8.37
C GLU A 208 17.63 22.74 -9.77
N ILE A 209 16.84 21.84 -10.37
CA ILE A 209 17.09 21.29 -11.71
C ILE A 209 16.81 22.38 -12.76
N GLU A 210 17.85 22.76 -13.50
CA GLU A 210 17.74 23.71 -14.61
C GLU A 210 17.58 22.99 -15.95
N THR A 211 18.25 21.85 -16.11
CA THR A 211 18.14 20.98 -17.29
C THR A 211 17.85 19.55 -16.85
N TYR A 212 16.72 19.00 -17.28
CA TYR A 212 16.34 17.61 -17.04
C TYR A 212 17.16 16.63 -17.90
N PRO A 213 17.28 15.35 -17.50
CA PRO A 213 18.09 14.39 -18.23
C PRO A 213 17.49 14.08 -19.61
N GLU A 214 18.36 13.89 -20.59
CA GLU A 214 18.02 13.40 -21.93
C GLU A 214 18.70 12.04 -22.17
N LEU A 215 18.29 11.31 -23.21
CA LEU A 215 18.76 9.95 -23.53
C LEU A 215 20.30 9.75 -23.47
N ASN A 216 21.06 10.81 -23.76
CA ASN A 216 22.52 10.86 -23.79
C ASN A 216 23.11 12.06 -22.99
N ARG A 217 22.35 12.71 -22.09
CA ARG A 217 22.84 13.85 -21.28
C ARG A 217 22.34 13.74 -19.83
N PRO A 218 23.21 13.94 -18.82
CA PRO A 218 22.78 13.98 -17.43
C PRO A 218 21.91 15.22 -17.17
N ALA A 219 21.23 15.24 -16.03
CA ALA A 219 20.62 16.46 -15.53
C ALA A 219 21.68 17.49 -15.11
N VAL A 220 21.34 18.77 -15.19
CA VAL A 220 22.12 19.89 -14.64
C VAL A 220 21.27 20.66 -13.65
N ALA A 221 21.84 20.97 -12.49
CA ALA A 221 21.18 21.70 -11.41
C ALA A 221 22.11 22.75 -10.79
N LYS A 222 21.54 23.84 -10.26
CA LYS A 222 22.28 24.82 -9.45
C LYS A 222 22.04 24.60 -7.97
N ILE A 223 23.04 24.80 -7.12
CA ILE A 223 22.86 24.79 -5.67
C ILE A 223 21.98 25.97 -5.25
N ILE A 224 21.04 25.73 -4.34
CA ILE A 224 20.17 26.75 -3.74
C ILE A 224 20.24 26.80 -2.20
N GLU A 225 20.72 25.73 -1.56
CA GLU A 225 20.80 25.59 -0.10
C GLU A 225 21.91 24.57 0.23
N VAL A 226 22.76 24.87 1.23
CA VAL A 226 23.66 23.90 1.86
C VAL A 226 23.07 23.63 3.24
N LEU A 227 22.77 22.37 3.56
CA LEU A 227 22.07 21.99 4.79
C LEU A 227 23.03 21.76 5.96
N GLY A 228 24.22 21.21 5.68
CA GLY A 228 25.20 20.81 6.69
C GLY A 228 25.84 19.45 6.38
N ASP A 229 26.39 18.82 7.40
CA ASP A 229 27.07 17.53 7.29
C ASP A 229 26.06 16.36 7.39
N TYR A 230 26.31 15.27 6.66
CA TYR A 230 25.39 14.13 6.58
C TYR A 230 25.09 13.43 7.92
N ALA A 231 25.86 13.71 8.97
CA ALA A 231 25.70 13.16 10.32
C ALA A 231 25.11 14.15 11.35
N ASP A 232 24.73 15.35 10.94
CA ASP A 232 24.15 16.37 11.84
C ASP A 232 22.76 15.96 12.36
N SER A 233 22.44 16.34 13.61
CA SER A 233 21.18 15.94 14.25
C SER A 233 19.96 16.61 13.60
N GLY A 234 19.06 15.82 13.01
CA GLY A 234 17.90 16.30 12.27
C GLY A 234 18.12 16.35 10.75
N MET A 235 19.35 16.13 10.28
CA MET A 235 19.67 16.04 8.85
C MET A 235 18.88 14.91 8.18
N GLU A 236 18.68 13.80 8.88
CA GLU A 236 17.88 12.67 8.42
C GLU A 236 16.43 13.07 8.09
N ILE A 237 15.86 14.00 8.85
CA ILE A 237 14.51 14.52 8.64
C ILE A 237 14.50 15.52 7.47
N GLU A 238 15.46 16.45 7.41
CA GLU A 238 15.55 17.44 6.32
C GLU A 238 15.81 16.76 4.95
N ILE A 239 16.55 15.64 4.94
CA ILE A 239 16.69 14.74 3.79
C ILE A 239 15.36 14.07 3.48
N ALA A 240 14.74 13.34 4.42
CA ALA A 240 13.51 12.58 4.16
C ALA A 240 12.37 13.46 3.64
N VAL A 241 12.24 14.67 4.20
CA VAL A 241 11.27 15.70 3.77
C VAL A 241 11.44 16.09 2.31
N ARG A 242 12.68 16.32 1.84
CA ARG A 242 12.95 16.69 0.45
C ARG A 242 12.91 15.48 -0.49
N LYS A 243 13.48 14.34 -0.07
CA LYS A 243 13.52 13.03 -0.79
C LYS A 243 12.13 12.49 -1.12
N HIS A 244 11.18 12.63 -0.21
CA HIS A 244 9.78 12.19 -0.40
C HIS A 244 8.85 13.34 -0.83
N HIS A 245 9.38 14.53 -1.09
CA HIS A 245 8.61 15.74 -1.44
C HIS A 245 7.43 15.99 -0.49
N LEU A 246 7.70 15.95 0.81
CA LEU A 246 6.70 16.24 1.82
C LEU A 246 6.42 17.77 1.84
N PRO A 247 5.17 18.21 1.63
CA PRO A 247 4.80 19.62 1.70
C PRO A 247 4.88 20.09 3.16
N HIS A 248 6.06 20.58 3.55
CA HIS A 248 6.39 20.94 4.93
C HIS A 248 6.08 22.42 5.22
N GLN A 249 6.33 23.32 4.27
CA GLN A 249 6.01 24.75 4.41
C GLN A 249 4.54 25.02 4.10
N PHE A 250 3.87 25.83 4.93
CA PHE A 250 2.52 26.32 4.60
C PHE A 250 2.60 27.47 3.60
N SER A 251 1.64 27.55 2.67
CA SER A 251 1.58 28.59 1.65
C SER A 251 1.35 29.98 2.28
N GLY A 252 1.80 31.03 1.59
CA GLY A 252 1.60 32.41 2.05
C GLY A 252 0.12 32.83 2.14
N ALA A 253 -0.78 32.10 1.47
CA ALA A 253 -2.23 32.26 1.60
C ALA A 253 -2.77 31.52 2.83
N CYS A 254 -2.33 30.28 3.07
CA CYS A 254 -2.70 29.47 4.23
C CYS A 254 -2.32 30.18 5.55
N ARG A 255 -1.07 30.68 5.68
CA ARG A 255 -0.62 31.43 6.87
C ARG A 255 -1.52 32.64 7.16
N LYS A 256 -1.79 33.48 6.14
CA LYS A 256 -2.67 34.66 6.21
C LYS A 256 -4.16 34.35 6.40
N ALA A 257 -4.57 33.09 6.27
CA ALA A 257 -5.90 32.62 6.64
C ALA A 257 -5.91 32.10 8.08
N ALA A 258 -4.90 31.32 8.47
CA ALA A 258 -4.70 30.80 9.82
C ALA A 258 -4.56 31.92 10.87
N GLU A 259 -3.84 33.01 10.54
CA GLU A 259 -3.71 34.25 11.34
C GLU A 259 -5.06 34.94 11.66
N LYS A 260 -6.16 34.58 10.99
CA LYS A 260 -7.50 35.16 11.17
C LYS A 260 -8.48 34.24 11.91
N ILE A 261 -8.08 32.99 12.15
CA ILE A 261 -8.82 32.03 12.95
C ILE A 261 -8.67 32.43 14.43
N PRO A 262 -9.76 32.48 15.22
CA PRO A 262 -9.68 32.89 16.62
C PRO A 262 -9.15 31.77 17.52
N ASP A 263 -8.38 32.12 18.55
CA ASP A 263 -7.85 31.18 19.55
C ASP A 263 -8.92 30.64 20.52
N HIS A 264 -10.09 31.29 20.52
CA HIS A 264 -11.25 30.94 21.34
C HIS A 264 -12.55 30.90 20.51
N VAL A 265 -13.47 30.01 20.89
CA VAL A 265 -14.81 29.89 20.31
C VAL A 265 -15.58 31.20 20.49
N ARG A 266 -16.18 31.72 19.42
CA ARG A 266 -16.94 32.99 19.48
C ARG A 266 -18.39 32.69 19.87
N LYS A 267 -19.05 33.64 20.55
CA LYS A 267 -20.49 33.53 20.91
C LYS A 267 -21.41 33.23 19.71
N SER A 268 -21.01 33.63 18.50
CA SER A 268 -21.69 33.32 17.24
C SER A 268 -21.62 31.83 16.85
N ASP A 269 -20.51 31.15 17.15
CA ASP A 269 -20.26 29.76 16.74
C ASP A 269 -21.10 28.76 17.53
N LEU A 270 -21.60 29.17 18.71
CA LEU A 270 -22.47 28.38 19.59
C LEU A 270 -23.88 28.18 19.02
N LYS A 271 -24.31 29.00 18.06
CA LYS A 271 -25.69 28.99 17.54
C LYS A 271 -26.01 27.67 16.83
N GLY A 272 -27.04 26.97 17.30
CA GLY A 272 -27.50 25.71 16.71
C GLY A 272 -26.66 24.49 17.09
N ARG A 273 -25.76 24.61 18.06
CA ARG A 273 -24.97 23.50 18.61
C ARG A 273 -25.60 22.95 19.89
N VAL A 274 -25.43 21.64 20.12
CA VAL A 274 -25.74 21.03 21.43
C VAL A 274 -24.70 21.47 22.45
N ASP A 275 -25.13 21.81 23.67
CA ASP A 275 -24.23 22.15 24.77
C ASP A 275 -23.83 20.89 25.58
N LEU A 276 -22.55 20.54 25.53
CA LEU A 276 -21.94 19.45 26.28
C LEU A 276 -20.87 19.95 27.26
N ARG A 277 -20.79 21.26 27.57
CA ARG A 277 -19.75 21.85 28.45
C ARG A 277 -19.79 21.37 29.92
N ASN A 278 -20.90 20.73 30.30
CA ASN A 278 -21.12 20.10 31.62
C ASN A 278 -21.11 18.55 31.55
N LEU A 279 -20.90 17.96 30.37
CA LEU A 279 -20.69 16.51 30.24
C LEU A 279 -19.19 16.24 30.53
N PRO A 280 -18.83 15.30 31.43
CA PRO A 280 -17.43 15.06 31.81
C PRO A 280 -16.70 14.24 30.75
N LEU A 281 -16.57 14.82 29.56
CA LEU A 281 -15.71 14.37 28.46
C LEU A 281 -14.24 14.59 28.84
N VAL A 282 -13.39 13.61 28.53
CA VAL A 282 -11.94 13.66 28.75
C VAL A 282 -11.19 13.23 27.48
N THR A 283 -9.97 13.73 27.28
CA THR A 283 -9.04 13.20 26.26
C THR A 283 -8.05 12.24 26.94
N ILE A 284 -7.58 11.21 26.23
CA ILE A 284 -6.65 10.21 26.75
C ILE A 284 -5.58 9.93 25.69
N ASP A 285 -4.39 10.47 25.88
CA ASP A 285 -3.40 10.62 24.80
C ASP A 285 -2.00 10.12 25.17
N GLY A 286 -1.08 10.12 24.20
CA GLY A 286 0.35 9.98 24.48
C GLY A 286 0.91 11.22 25.19
N GLU A 287 1.89 11.05 26.08
CA GLU A 287 2.47 12.12 26.91
C GLU A 287 2.91 13.35 26.09
N THR A 288 3.45 13.12 24.89
CA THR A 288 3.96 14.15 23.96
C THR A 288 2.92 14.80 23.06
N ALA A 289 1.69 14.25 22.95
CA ALA A 289 0.64 14.77 22.05
C ALA A 289 0.16 16.18 22.43
N ARG A 290 -0.33 16.95 21.44
CA ARG A 290 -0.82 18.35 21.58
C ARG A 290 -2.10 18.63 20.80
N ASP A 291 -2.34 17.83 19.78
CA ASP A 291 -3.41 17.83 18.80
C ASP A 291 -4.49 16.80 19.18
N PHE A 292 -5.26 17.10 20.23
CA PHE A 292 -6.28 16.21 20.78
C PHE A 292 -7.51 16.20 19.86
N ASP A 293 -7.54 15.24 18.93
CA ASP A 293 -8.62 15.04 17.95
C ASP A 293 -9.94 14.60 18.60
N ASP A 294 -9.88 13.78 19.65
CA ASP A 294 -11.04 13.10 20.25
C ASP A 294 -11.16 13.23 21.78
N ALA A 295 -12.40 13.16 22.26
CA ALA A 295 -12.74 13.11 23.67
C ALA A 295 -13.90 12.13 23.90
N VAL A 296 -13.83 11.38 25.00
CA VAL A 296 -14.75 10.28 25.31
C VAL A 296 -15.50 10.47 26.61
N PHE A 297 -16.73 9.96 26.66
CA PHE A 297 -17.55 9.80 27.86
C PHE A 297 -18.47 8.58 27.70
N ALA A 298 -18.69 7.83 28.79
CA ALA A 298 -19.70 6.78 28.81
C ALA A 298 -20.49 6.77 30.13
N GLU A 299 -21.80 6.50 30.01
CA GLU A 299 -22.73 6.31 31.13
C GLU A 299 -23.53 5.01 30.96
N LYS A 300 -24.01 4.44 32.07
CA LYS A 300 -24.81 3.21 32.05
C LYS A 300 -26.30 3.53 32.13
N ILE A 301 -27.03 3.27 31.04
CA ILE A 301 -28.47 3.50 30.93
C ILE A 301 -29.21 2.16 31.06
N GLY A 302 -29.57 1.83 32.30
CA GLY A 302 -30.26 0.59 32.65
C GLY A 302 -29.39 -0.66 32.43
N ARG A 303 -29.69 -1.42 31.36
CA ARG A 303 -28.85 -2.56 30.92
C ARG A 303 -27.86 -2.19 29.80
N ASN A 304 -28.04 -1.03 29.17
CA ASN A 304 -27.22 -0.57 28.06
C ASN A 304 -26.20 0.46 28.56
N TYR A 305 -25.31 0.88 27.67
CA TYR A 305 -24.44 2.03 27.84
C TYR A 305 -24.79 3.09 26.81
N ARG A 306 -24.53 4.34 27.13
CA ARG A 306 -24.38 5.42 26.16
C ARG A 306 -22.89 5.73 26.04
N LEU A 307 -22.39 5.85 24.82
CA LEU A 307 -21.04 6.27 24.49
C LEU A 307 -21.11 7.56 23.69
N VAL A 308 -20.46 8.60 24.18
CA VAL A 308 -20.33 9.89 23.50
C VAL A 308 -18.87 10.03 23.07
N VAL A 309 -18.65 10.09 21.77
CA VAL A 309 -17.36 10.39 21.13
C VAL A 309 -17.47 11.76 20.48
N ALA A 310 -16.78 12.74 21.05
CA ALA A 310 -16.74 14.11 20.54
C ALA A 310 -15.41 14.33 19.79
N ILE A 311 -15.48 14.69 18.51
CA ILE A 311 -14.31 14.89 17.64
C ILE A 311 -14.17 16.36 17.29
N ALA A 312 -12.93 16.87 17.25
CA ALA A 312 -12.59 18.24 16.86
C ALA A 312 -13.32 18.70 15.58
N ASP A 313 -14.06 19.80 15.63
CA ASP A 313 -14.84 20.30 14.49
C ASP A 313 -13.99 21.12 13.50
N VAL A 314 -12.93 20.51 12.97
CA VAL A 314 -12.02 21.10 11.98
C VAL A 314 -12.79 21.64 10.76
N SER A 315 -13.86 20.96 10.36
CA SER A 315 -14.73 21.37 9.25
C SER A 315 -15.48 22.69 9.48
N HIS A 316 -15.48 23.24 10.71
CA HIS A 316 -15.95 24.60 10.98
C HIS A 316 -14.91 25.68 10.66
N TYR A 317 -13.61 25.37 10.80
CA TYR A 317 -12.51 26.32 10.61
C TYR A 317 -11.87 26.21 9.23
N VAL A 318 -11.83 25.01 8.65
CA VAL A 318 -11.27 24.71 7.32
C VAL A 318 -12.42 24.43 6.34
N ARG A 319 -12.69 25.36 5.43
CA ARG A 319 -13.84 25.36 4.50
C ARG A 319 -13.42 24.95 3.09
N PRO A 320 -14.30 24.25 2.33
CA PRO A 320 -13.96 23.75 1.00
C PRO A 320 -13.40 24.82 0.06
N ASN A 321 -12.24 24.55 -0.53
CA ASN A 321 -11.48 25.41 -1.45
C ASN A 321 -10.87 26.68 -0.81
N ASP A 322 -10.87 26.85 0.52
CA ASP A 322 -10.14 27.95 1.17
C ASP A 322 -8.61 27.69 1.20
N ALA A 323 -7.83 28.70 1.60
CA ALA A 323 -6.37 28.60 1.56
C ALA A 323 -5.77 27.57 2.53
N ILE A 324 -6.47 27.23 3.62
CA ILE A 324 -6.04 26.18 4.55
C ILE A 324 -6.46 24.81 3.99
N ASP A 325 -7.62 24.72 3.36
CA ASP A 325 -8.12 23.49 2.72
C ASP A 325 -7.24 23.01 1.58
N ASN A 326 -6.71 23.94 0.77
CA ASN A 326 -5.79 23.60 -0.32
C ASN A 326 -4.46 23.02 0.21
N ASP A 327 -3.83 23.66 1.19
CA ASP A 327 -2.63 23.15 1.88
C ASP A 327 -2.91 21.79 2.59
N ALA A 328 -4.05 21.68 3.26
CA ALA A 328 -4.46 20.45 3.96
C ALA A 328 -4.71 19.29 2.98
N LEU A 329 -5.24 19.57 1.79
CA LEU A 329 -5.40 18.60 0.71
C LEU A 329 -4.06 18.20 0.09
N GLU A 330 -3.12 19.12 -0.08
CA GLU A 330 -1.76 18.82 -0.59
C GLU A 330 -0.99 17.90 0.36
N ARG A 331 -1.10 18.15 1.67
CA ARG A 331 -0.55 17.32 2.75
C ARG A 331 -1.28 15.98 2.87
N ALA A 332 -2.62 16.03 2.89
CA ALA A 332 -3.58 14.94 3.09
C ALA A 332 -3.48 14.14 4.41
N THR A 333 -2.30 14.08 5.03
CA THR A 333 -2.04 13.54 6.37
C THR A 333 -0.96 14.37 7.06
N SER A 334 -0.88 14.30 8.38
CA SER A 334 0.32 14.71 9.13
C SER A 334 1.38 13.60 9.06
N VAL A 335 2.66 13.96 9.18
CA VAL A 335 3.80 13.03 9.19
C VAL A 335 4.51 13.12 10.54
N TYR A 336 4.82 11.98 11.15
CA TYR A 336 5.34 11.88 12.51
C TYR A 336 6.74 11.28 12.52
N PHE A 337 7.76 12.14 12.51
CA PHE A 337 9.14 11.73 12.72
C PHE A 337 9.46 11.67 14.21
N PRO A 338 10.49 10.91 14.63
CA PRO A 338 11.14 11.11 15.92
C PRO A 338 11.47 12.59 16.12
N ARG A 339 11.11 13.15 17.28
CA ARG A 339 11.29 14.56 17.69
C ARG A 339 10.55 15.64 16.86
N ARG A 340 9.90 15.35 15.73
CA ARG A 340 9.23 16.37 14.88
C ARG A 340 8.00 15.88 14.14
N VAL A 341 6.92 16.65 14.22
CA VAL A 341 5.70 16.46 13.41
C VAL A 341 5.70 17.45 12.25
N ILE A 342 5.23 17.02 11.08
CA ILE A 342 4.81 17.90 9.99
C ILE A 342 3.29 17.85 9.94
N PRO A 343 2.59 18.84 10.51
CA PRO A 343 1.14 18.77 10.67
C PRO A 343 0.43 19.04 9.34
N MET A 344 -0.75 18.45 9.17
CA MET A 344 -1.63 18.70 8.03
C MET A 344 -2.19 20.13 8.03
N LEU A 345 -2.35 20.71 9.23
CA LEU A 345 -2.93 22.03 9.48
C LEU A 345 -1.94 22.93 10.22
N PRO A 346 -2.04 24.28 10.11
CA PRO A 346 -1.25 25.20 10.91
C PRO A 346 -1.46 24.99 12.41
N GLU A 347 -0.42 25.22 13.21
CA GLU A 347 -0.38 24.81 14.63
C GLU A 347 -1.42 25.52 15.51
N ASN A 348 -1.80 26.75 15.18
CA ASN A 348 -2.86 27.47 15.90
C ASN A 348 -4.27 26.87 15.64
N LEU A 349 -4.43 26.08 14.57
CA LEU A 349 -5.57 25.18 14.41
C LEU A 349 -5.29 23.86 15.13
N SER A 350 -4.25 23.12 14.75
CA SER A 350 -4.05 21.71 15.18
C SER A 350 -3.90 21.57 16.69
N ASN A 351 -3.11 22.44 17.32
CA ASN A 351 -2.80 22.42 18.75
C ASN A 351 -3.63 23.45 19.52
N GLY A 352 -4.12 24.49 18.81
CA GLY A 352 -4.92 25.58 19.35
C GLY A 352 -6.42 25.32 19.32
N ILE A 353 -7.14 25.88 18.35
CA ILE A 353 -8.61 25.97 18.35
C ILE A 353 -9.34 24.67 17.98
N CYS A 354 -8.70 23.75 17.25
CA CYS A 354 -9.28 22.44 16.94
C CYS A 354 -9.03 21.44 18.08
N SER A 355 -7.81 21.40 18.64
CA SER A 355 -7.45 20.51 19.75
C SER A 355 -8.44 20.66 20.92
N LEU A 356 -8.95 19.52 21.41
CA LEU A 356 -9.92 19.41 22.51
C LEU A 356 -9.29 19.64 23.90
N ASN A 357 -8.47 20.68 24.01
CA ASN A 357 -7.74 21.11 25.19
C ASN A 357 -8.61 21.19 26.47
N PRO A 358 -8.03 20.91 27.65
CA PRO A 358 -8.74 20.93 28.93
C PRO A 358 -9.22 22.33 29.31
N ASP A 359 -10.34 22.37 30.05
CA ASP A 359 -10.98 23.54 30.67
C ASP A 359 -11.39 24.71 29.76
N VAL A 360 -11.11 24.64 28.46
CA VAL A 360 -11.52 25.62 27.45
C VAL A 360 -12.71 25.15 26.60
N GLU A 361 -13.52 26.08 26.11
CA GLU A 361 -14.58 25.77 25.15
C GLU A 361 -14.00 25.37 23.79
N ARG A 362 -14.53 24.28 23.22
CA ARG A 362 -14.15 23.75 21.91
C ARG A 362 -15.38 23.28 21.12
N LEU A 363 -15.30 23.43 19.79
CA LEU A 363 -16.34 22.98 18.88
C LEU A 363 -16.06 21.54 18.45
N CYS A 364 -17.07 20.68 18.53
CA CYS A 364 -16.94 19.28 18.15
C CYS A 364 -18.09 18.81 17.25
N MET A 365 -17.82 17.75 16.48
CA MET A 365 -18.80 16.91 15.83
C MET A 365 -18.91 15.62 16.66
N VAL A 366 -20.11 15.31 17.12
CA VAL A 366 -20.34 14.25 18.11
C VAL A 366 -20.98 13.04 17.47
N CYS A 367 -20.46 11.85 17.77
CA CYS A 367 -21.15 10.58 17.61
C CYS A 367 -21.66 10.12 18.99
N ASP A 368 -22.98 10.09 19.17
CA ASP A 368 -23.65 9.75 20.43
C ASP A 368 -24.45 8.46 20.22
N MET A 369 -23.98 7.38 20.83
CA MET A 369 -24.32 5.98 20.53
C MET A 369 -24.91 5.29 21.75
N MET A 370 -25.98 4.51 21.56
CA MET A 370 -26.46 3.57 22.58
C MET A 370 -25.92 2.17 22.29
N VAL A 371 -25.07 1.65 23.17
CA VAL A 371 -24.46 0.33 23.06
C VAL A 371 -25.20 -0.67 23.95
N THR A 372 -25.63 -1.78 23.37
CA THR A 372 -26.26 -2.88 24.12
C THR A 372 -25.27 -3.60 25.04
N TYR A 373 -25.76 -4.28 26.07
CA TYR A 373 -24.94 -5.16 26.94
C TYR A 373 -24.15 -6.26 26.18
N ALA A 374 -24.49 -6.51 24.92
CA ALA A 374 -23.84 -7.47 24.02
C ALA A 374 -22.88 -6.81 23.01
N GLY A 375 -22.59 -5.51 23.14
CA GLY A 375 -21.64 -4.78 22.29
C GLY A 375 -22.16 -4.41 20.90
N ASN A 376 -23.45 -4.60 20.61
CA ASN A 376 -24.07 -4.08 19.38
C ASN A 376 -24.50 -2.62 19.60
N ILE A 377 -24.31 -1.75 18.62
CA ILE A 377 -24.95 -0.43 18.58
C ILE A 377 -26.46 -0.64 18.36
N LYS A 378 -27.31 0.00 19.17
CA LYS A 378 -28.77 -0.03 19.06
C LYS A 378 -29.28 1.10 18.17
N GLU A 379 -28.74 2.29 18.39
CA GLU A 379 -29.09 3.55 17.75
C GLU A 379 -27.93 4.53 17.96
N TYR A 380 -27.75 5.47 17.03
CA TYR A 380 -26.76 6.53 17.12
C TYR A 380 -27.30 7.80 16.45
N LYS A 381 -26.69 8.94 16.78
CA LYS A 381 -26.95 10.24 16.15
C LYS A 381 -25.64 11.02 16.01
N PHE A 382 -25.54 11.77 14.92
CA PHE A 382 -24.49 12.76 14.70
C PHE A 382 -25.04 14.17 14.92
N TYR A 383 -24.27 15.04 15.58
CA TYR A 383 -24.64 16.45 15.73
C TYR A 383 -23.44 17.36 16.03
N PRO A 384 -23.46 18.63 15.58
CA PRO A 384 -22.48 19.62 16.02
C PRO A 384 -22.77 20.05 17.47
N ALA A 385 -21.72 20.17 18.27
CA ALA A 385 -21.79 20.56 19.66
C ALA A 385 -20.70 21.59 20.03
N VAL A 386 -20.84 22.15 21.23
CA VAL A 386 -19.78 22.80 21.99
C VAL A 386 -19.51 21.96 23.23
N MET A 387 -18.25 21.75 23.57
CA MET A 387 -17.82 21.00 24.75
C MET A 387 -16.74 21.77 25.52
N ARG A 388 -16.39 21.24 26.68
CA ARG A 388 -15.19 21.58 27.45
C ARG A 388 -14.62 20.26 27.97
N SER A 389 -13.36 19.96 27.66
CA SER A 389 -12.72 18.76 28.21
C SER A 389 -12.46 18.98 29.70
N HIS A 390 -12.85 18.02 30.54
CA HIS A 390 -12.71 18.08 31.99
C HIS A 390 -11.39 17.47 32.49
N ALA A 391 -10.62 16.86 31.59
CA ALA A 391 -9.23 16.43 31.81
C ALA A 391 -8.53 16.13 30.48
N ARG A 392 -7.23 16.44 30.41
CA ARG A 392 -6.29 15.79 29.50
C ARG A 392 -5.55 14.72 30.30
N LEU A 393 -5.78 13.45 29.99
CA LEU A 393 -5.17 12.29 30.63
C LEU A 393 -4.12 11.67 29.71
N THR A 394 -3.30 10.74 30.23
CA THR A 394 -2.44 9.89 29.38
C THR A 394 -2.80 8.42 29.47
N TYR A 395 -2.45 7.66 28.43
CA TYR A 395 -2.65 6.21 28.40
C TYR A 395 -1.98 5.50 29.60
N ASN A 396 -0.78 5.92 30.00
CA ASN A 396 -0.08 5.32 31.12
C ASN A 396 -0.70 5.71 32.47
N GLN A 397 -1.15 6.96 32.61
CA GLN A 397 -1.88 7.42 33.79
C GLN A 397 -3.20 6.63 33.97
N VAL A 398 -4.03 6.57 32.93
CA VAL A 398 -5.31 5.85 32.97
C VAL A 398 -5.11 4.34 33.16
N TRP A 399 -4.06 3.77 32.58
CA TRP A 399 -3.71 2.37 32.82
C TRP A 399 -3.33 2.12 34.29
N SER A 400 -2.48 2.96 34.90
CA SER A 400 -2.10 2.80 36.33
C SER A 400 -3.31 2.85 37.27
N TRP A 401 -4.30 3.70 36.98
CA TRP A 401 -5.55 3.76 37.74
C TRP A 401 -6.36 2.46 37.62
N LEU A 402 -6.41 1.87 36.41
CA LEU A 402 -7.16 0.65 36.10
C LEU A 402 -6.45 -0.64 36.53
N SER A 403 -5.11 -0.70 36.49
CA SER A 403 -4.33 -1.88 36.88
C SER A 403 -4.18 -2.00 38.40
N ASP A 404 -3.91 -0.86 39.06
CA ASP A 404 -3.53 -0.83 40.47
C ASP A 404 -4.73 -0.45 41.37
N GLY A 405 -5.89 -0.16 40.77
CA GLY A 405 -7.17 0.08 41.45
C GLY A 405 -7.29 1.44 42.16
N LEU A 406 -6.39 2.38 41.85
CA LEU A 406 -6.20 3.64 42.56
C LEU A 406 -7.47 4.50 42.64
N GLU A 407 -7.54 5.39 43.63
CA GLU A 407 -8.56 6.43 43.71
C GLU A 407 -8.16 7.66 42.88
N HIS A 408 -9.09 8.18 42.09
CA HIS A 408 -8.87 9.37 41.26
C HIS A 408 -10.20 10.08 40.94
N PRO A 409 -10.20 11.39 40.60
CA PRO A 409 -11.44 12.19 40.47
C PRO A 409 -12.42 11.76 39.37
N TYR A 410 -11.98 10.90 38.45
CA TYR A 410 -12.73 10.48 37.24
C TYR A 410 -13.09 8.98 37.28
N LYS A 411 -13.11 8.38 38.48
CA LYS A 411 -13.21 6.92 38.65
C LYS A 411 -14.49 6.33 38.05
N GLU A 412 -15.65 6.95 38.28
CA GLU A 412 -16.91 6.46 37.74
C GLU A 412 -16.95 6.46 36.20
N GLN A 413 -16.38 7.50 35.57
CA GLN A 413 -16.33 7.66 34.11
C GLN A 413 -15.36 6.66 33.48
N ILE A 414 -14.14 6.55 34.03
CA ILE A 414 -13.09 5.65 33.53
C ILE A 414 -13.46 4.18 33.77
N ASP A 415 -14.02 3.82 34.92
CA ASP A 415 -14.60 2.49 35.17
C ASP A 415 -15.68 2.14 34.14
N THR A 416 -16.56 3.09 33.80
CA THR A 416 -17.69 2.86 32.90
C THR A 416 -17.21 2.72 31.45
N LEU A 417 -16.23 3.53 31.03
CA LEU A 417 -15.53 3.35 29.76
C LEU A 417 -14.81 1.99 29.69
N TYR A 418 -14.10 1.57 30.75
CA TYR A 418 -13.39 0.29 30.80
C TYR A 418 -14.33 -0.92 30.79
N ARG A 419 -15.45 -0.87 31.52
CA ARG A 419 -16.53 -1.88 31.47
C ARG A 419 -17.12 -1.99 30.06
N LEU A 420 -17.33 -0.87 29.37
CA LEU A 420 -17.82 -0.85 27.99
C LEU A 420 -16.78 -1.40 27.01
N PHE A 421 -15.51 -1.01 27.16
CA PHE A 421 -14.40 -1.54 26.37
C PHE A 421 -14.32 -3.07 26.44
N LYS A 422 -14.42 -3.69 27.62
CA LYS A 422 -14.41 -5.16 27.75
C LYS A 422 -15.60 -5.83 27.03
N ILE A 423 -16.73 -5.15 26.89
CA ILE A 423 -17.88 -5.62 26.10
C ILE A 423 -17.60 -5.48 24.59
N LEU A 424 -17.03 -4.35 24.15
CA LEU A 424 -16.67 -4.08 22.75
C LEU A 424 -15.54 -5.01 22.26
N GLN A 425 -14.47 -5.17 23.04
CA GLN A 425 -13.37 -6.12 22.80
C GLN A 425 -13.90 -7.56 22.62
N LYS A 426 -14.78 -8.02 23.53
CA LYS A 426 -15.43 -9.34 23.41
C LYS A 426 -16.30 -9.44 22.13
N LYS A 427 -16.99 -8.35 21.75
CA LYS A 427 -17.74 -8.29 20.49
C LYS A 427 -16.82 -8.36 19.28
N ARG A 428 -15.67 -7.67 19.27
CA ARG A 428 -14.63 -7.72 18.21
C ARG A 428 -14.10 -9.14 18.02
N SER A 429 -13.74 -9.84 19.11
CA SER A 429 -13.35 -11.26 19.03
C SER A 429 -14.47 -12.14 18.45
N SER A 430 -15.72 -11.96 18.88
CA SER A 430 -16.87 -12.73 18.36
C SER A 430 -17.19 -12.45 16.87
N ARG A 431 -16.75 -11.29 16.36
CA ARG A 431 -16.89 -10.88 14.96
C ARG A 431 -15.82 -11.56 14.07
N GLY A 432 -14.73 -12.04 14.66
CA GLY A 432 -13.59 -12.61 13.92
C GLY A 432 -12.66 -11.55 13.36
N ALA A 433 -12.60 -10.36 13.97
CA ALA A 433 -11.52 -9.42 13.67
C ALA A 433 -10.18 -10.07 14.06
N VAL A 434 -9.17 -9.89 13.22
CA VAL A 434 -7.85 -10.52 13.41
C VAL A 434 -6.94 -9.51 14.08
N GLU A 435 -6.58 -9.76 15.34
CA GLU A 435 -5.57 -8.96 16.05
C GLU A 435 -4.22 -9.67 15.93
N PHE A 436 -3.24 -8.96 15.36
CA PHE A 436 -1.84 -9.38 15.30
C PHE A 436 -1.03 -8.37 16.10
N GLU A 437 -0.23 -8.85 17.05
CA GLU A 437 0.64 -7.97 17.83
C GLU A 437 2.02 -7.88 17.17
N SER A 438 2.41 -6.67 16.80
CA SER A 438 3.77 -6.30 16.37
C SER A 438 4.42 -5.43 17.44
N VAL A 439 5.71 -5.65 17.69
CA VAL A 439 6.48 -4.83 18.64
C VAL A 439 6.96 -3.57 17.93
N GLU A 440 6.25 -2.46 18.15
CA GLU A 440 6.70 -1.12 17.75
C GLU A 440 7.78 -0.61 18.70
N THR A 441 8.66 0.26 18.23
CA THR A 441 9.81 0.78 19.00
C THR A 441 9.80 2.29 19.11
N GLN A 442 10.02 2.80 20.33
CA GLN A 442 10.21 4.23 20.60
C GLN A 442 11.69 4.53 20.87
N MET A 443 12.18 5.61 20.25
CA MET A 443 13.50 6.19 20.56
C MET A 443 13.37 7.16 21.74
N VAL A 444 14.14 6.93 22.79
CA VAL A 444 14.33 7.86 23.91
C VAL A 444 15.60 8.66 23.66
N PHE A 445 15.52 9.98 23.78
CA PHE A 445 16.62 10.90 23.49
C PHE A 445 17.14 11.57 24.76
N ASP A 446 18.45 11.81 24.81
CA ASP A 446 19.11 12.56 25.88
C ASP A 446 18.91 14.08 25.74
N GLY A 447 19.44 14.84 26.70
CA GLY A 447 19.38 16.32 26.68
C GLY A 447 20.16 16.98 25.53
N ASN A 448 21.02 16.24 24.83
CA ASN A 448 21.76 16.69 23.65
C ASN A 448 21.06 16.31 22.34
N GLY A 449 19.99 15.51 22.40
CA GLY A 449 19.27 15.01 21.22
C GLY A 449 19.87 13.74 20.60
N LYS A 450 20.83 13.06 21.25
CA LYS A 450 21.29 11.72 20.87
C LYS A 450 20.28 10.68 21.38
N ILE A 451 20.14 9.55 20.68
CA ILE A 451 19.37 8.41 21.19
C ILE A 451 20.10 7.83 22.41
N GLU A 452 19.44 7.90 23.57
CA GLU A 452 19.87 7.24 24.81
C GLU A 452 19.64 5.73 24.73
N LYS A 453 18.44 5.34 24.27
CA LYS A 453 18.00 3.96 24.12
C LYS A 453 16.81 3.84 23.16
N ILE A 454 16.63 2.65 22.59
CA ILE A 454 15.42 2.27 21.86
C ILE A 454 14.69 1.22 22.71
N VAL A 455 13.38 1.40 22.89
CA VAL A 455 12.53 0.58 23.79
C VAL A 455 11.24 0.14 23.09
N PRO A 456 10.68 -1.04 23.43
CA PRO A 456 9.41 -1.49 22.87
C PRO A 456 8.22 -0.68 23.45
N VAL A 457 7.23 -0.38 22.61
CA VAL A 457 6.00 0.33 22.99
C VAL A 457 4.99 -0.63 23.61
N VAL A 458 4.52 -0.33 24.83
CA VAL A 458 3.61 -1.20 25.59
C VAL A 458 2.15 -0.78 25.39
N ARG A 459 1.46 -1.39 24.40
CA ARG A 459 0.03 -1.17 24.10
C ARG A 459 -0.89 -1.77 25.19
N ASN A 460 -0.97 -1.09 26.33
CA ASN A 460 -1.85 -1.42 27.45
C ASN A 460 -3.35 -1.20 27.13
N ASP A 461 -4.25 -1.61 28.03
CA ASP A 461 -5.71 -1.54 27.80
C ASP A 461 -6.29 -0.12 27.69
N ALA A 462 -5.62 0.93 28.17
CA ALA A 462 -6.11 2.31 27.97
C ALA A 462 -6.05 2.71 26.49
N HIS A 463 -5.02 2.26 25.76
CA HIS A 463 -4.95 2.40 24.31
C HIS A 463 -6.09 1.61 23.63
N LYS A 464 -6.29 0.36 24.04
CA LYS A 464 -7.32 -0.54 23.47
C LYS A 464 -8.76 -0.05 23.77
N LEU A 465 -8.96 0.68 24.88
CA LEU A 465 -10.21 1.35 25.25
C LEU A 465 -10.57 2.49 24.29
N ILE A 466 -9.63 3.40 24.01
CA ILE A 466 -9.83 4.48 23.04
C ILE A 466 -10.01 3.89 21.63
N GLU A 467 -9.21 2.89 21.26
CA GLU A 467 -9.34 2.19 19.96
C GLU A 467 -10.77 1.65 19.74
N GLU A 468 -11.36 0.90 20.67
CA GLU A 468 -12.75 0.41 20.54
C GLU A 468 -13.79 1.54 20.48
N CYS A 469 -13.57 2.65 21.20
CA CYS A 469 -14.47 3.81 21.14
C CYS A 469 -14.42 4.49 19.75
N MET A 470 -13.22 4.66 19.18
CA MET A 470 -13.05 5.24 17.85
C MET A 470 -13.53 4.30 16.74
N LEU A 471 -13.32 2.99 16.87
CA LEU A 471 -13.87 1.98 15.96
C LEU A 471 -15.41 2.06 15.92
N ALA A 472 -16.08 2.20 17.07
CA ALA A 472 -17.53 2.34 17.14
C ALA A 472 -18.03 3.60 16.39
N ALA A 473 -17.38 4.75 16.61
CA ALA A 473 -17.75 6.00 15.93
C ALA A 473 -17.49 5.96 14.40
N ASN A 474 -16.36 5.38 13.99
CA ASN A 474 -15.97 5.20 12.57
C ASN A 474 -16.96 4.29 11.80
N VAL A 475 -17.45 3.22 12.43
CA VAL A 475 -18.51 2.37 11.84
C VAL A 475 -19.84 3.13 11.73
N CYS A 476 -20.25 3.84 12.78
CA CYS A 476 -21.47 4.66 12.74
C CYS A 476 -21.41 5.73 11.64
N ALA A 477 -20.24 6.32 11.40
CA ALA A 477 -20.03 7.31 10.34
C ALA A 477 -20.20 6.70 8.93
N ALA A 478 -19.62 5.52 8.69
CA ALA A 478 -19.79 4.79 7.44
C ALA A 478 -21.25 4.38 7.19
N GLU A 479 -21.92 3.78 8.20
CA GLU A 479 -23.33 3.41 8.10
C GLU A 479 -24.24 4.62 7.86
N PHE A 480 -23.98 5.75 8.52
CA PHE A 480 -24.76 6.98 8.36
C PHE A 480 -24.70 7.50 6.91
N LEU A 481 -23.51 7.50 6.31
CA LEU A 481 -23.31 7.99 4.94
C LEU A 481 -23.91 7.04 3.90
N LEU A 482 -23.78 5.72 4.09
CA LEU A 482 -24.44 4.70 3.27
C LEU A 482 -25.97 4.80 3.33
N LYS A 483 -26.53 4.90 4.54
CA LYS A 483 -27.98 5.03 4.78
C LYS A 483 -28.58 6.26 4.09
N ASN A 484 -27.84 7.37 4.07
CA ASN A 484 -28.25 8.61 3.41
C ASN A 484 -27.81 8.71 1.93
N LYS A 485 -27.22 7.65 1.37
CA LYS A 485 -26.76 7.57 -0.03
C LYS A 485 -25.85 8.74 -0.41
N HIS A 486 -24.91 9.06 0.49
CA HIS A 486 -23.90 10.09 0.31
C HIS A 486 -22.55 9.42 0.03
N THR A 487 -21.95 9.71 -1.13
CA THR A 487 -20.59 9.27 -1.46
C THR A 487 -19.59 9.95 -0.51
N ALA A 488 -18.64 9.20 0.00
CA ALA A 488 -17.56 9.66 0.88
C ALA A 488 -16.37 8.70 0.74
N LEU A 489 -15.25 9.00 1.39
CA LEU A 489 -14.14 8.04 1.48
C LEU A 489 -14.39 7.00 2.57
N PHE A 490 -14.61 5.76 2.16
CA PHE A 490 -14.54 4.59 3.03
C PHE A 490 -13.09 4.13 3.16
N ARG A 491 -12.78 3.44 4.26
CA ARG A 491 -11.47 2.84 4.50
C ARG A 491 -11.59 1.35 4.24
N ASN A 492 -11.39 0.97 2.99
CA ASN A 492 -11.45 -0.42 2.54
C ASN A 492 -10.18 -1.17 2.93
N HIS A 493 -10.31 -2.46 3.24
CA HIS A 493 -9.22 -3.41 3.38
C HIS A 493 -9.74 -4.76 2.88
N LEU A 494 -9.32 -5.16 1.68
CA LEU A 494 -9.77 -6.40 1.05
C LEU A 494 -9.03 -7.62 1.60
N GLY A 495 -9.66 -8.79 1.50
CA GLY A 495 -9.04 -10.08 1.82
C GLY A 495 -7.85 -10.44 0.92
N PRO A 496 -7.19 -11.59 1.12
CA PRO A 496 -6.07 -12.02 0.30
C PRO A 496 -6.44 -12.14 -1.19
N THR A 497 -5.50 -11.86 -2.09
CA THR A 497 -5.68 -12.19 -3.51
C THR A 497 -5.63 -13.73 -3.71
N PRO A 498 -6.17 -14.28 -4.80
CA PRO A 498 -6.16 -15.74 -5.05
C PRO A 498 -4.75 -16.35 -5.01
N GLU A 499 -3.74 -15.62 -5.51
CA GLU A 499 -2.34 -16.02 -5.54
C GLU A 499 -1.75 -16.05 -4.12
N LYS A 500 -1.94 -14.96 -3.36
CA LYS A 500 -1.51 -14.87 -1.96
C LYS A 500 -2.18 -15.95 -1.08
N LEU A 501 -3.45 -16.24 -1.34
CA LEU A 501 -4.21 -17.28 -0.66
C LEU A 501 -3.71 -18.70 -1.02
N ALA A 502 -3.36 -18.95 -2.28
CA ALA A 502 -2.77 -20.21 -2.70
C ALA A 502 -1.42 -20.44 -2.01
N THR A 503 -0.51 -19.46 -2.04
CA THR A 503 0.79 -19.54 -1.34
C THR A 503 0.62 -19.76 0.16
N LEU A 504 -0.28 -19.02 0.83
CA LEU A 504 -0.56 -19.24 2.25
C LEU A 504 -1.04 -20.67 2.54
N ARG A 505 -1.88 -21.26 1.68
CA ARG A 505 -2.34 -22.65 1.84
C ARG A 505 -1.24 -23.68 1.67
N GLU A 506 -0.36 -23.50 0.70
CA GLU A 506 0.80 -24.37 0.50
C GLU A 506 1.75 -24.32 1.71
N GLN A 507 2.02 -23.11 2.22
CA GLN A 507 2.83 -22.89 3.43
C GLN A 507 2.19 -23.53 4.69
N LEU A 508 0.89 -23.31 4.92
CA LEU A 508 0.17 -23.90 6.06
C LEU A 508 0.15 -25.44 6.01
N ALA A 509 -0.03 -26.04 4.84
CA ALA A 509 -0.04 -27.49 4.68
C ALA A 509 1.29 -28.14 5.12
N LEU A 510 2.42 -27.44 4.94
CA LEU A 510 3.75 -27.91 5.37
C LEU A 510 3.94 -27.86 6.90
N THR A 511 3.20 -27.00 7.61
CA THR A 511 3.16 -26.92 9.09
C THR A 511 2.07 -27.80 9.73
N GLY A 512 1.31 -28.55 8.92
CA GLY A 512 0.20 -29.40 9.36
C GLY A 512 -1.10 -28.63 9.68
N LEU A 513 -1.25 -27.41 9.17
CA LEU A 513 -2.42 -26.55 9.37
C LEU A 513 -3.20 -26.35 8.07
N SER A 514 -4.42 -25.81 8.17
CA SER A 514 -5.24 -25.47 7.00
C SER A 514 -6.17 -24.29 7.26
N LEU A 515 -6.31 -23.40 6.26
CA LEU A 515 -7.22 -22.25 6.31
C LEU A 515 -8.59 -22.61 5.71
N GLY A 516 -9.64 -22.30 6.48
CA GLY A 516 -11.06 -22.55 6.15
C GLY A 516 -11.62 -21.72 4.97
N GLY A 517 -12.95 -21.63 4.89
CA GLY A 517 -13.68 -20.80 3.93
C GLY A 517 -13.53 -21.07 2.42
N ARG A 518 -12.73 -22.07 2.02
CA ARG A 518 -12.44 -22.39 0.59
C ARG A 518 -11.91 -21.15 -0.15
N ASP A 519 -12.37 -20.88 -1.36
CA ASP A 519 -11.79 -19.85 -2.24
C ASP A 519 -12.00 -18.41 -1.70
N ASN A 520 -12.98 -18.21 -0.81
CA ASN A 520 -13.29 -16.92 -0.17
C ASN A 520 -13.25 -17.06 1.37
N PRO A 521 -12.08 -17.15 2.00
CA PRO A 521 -11.94 -17.23 3.45
C PRO A 521 -12.38 -15.93 4.12
N THR A 522 -13.14 -16.03 5.21
CA THR A 522 -13.60 -14.88 6.00
C THR A 522 -12.57 -14.50 7.07
N PRO A 523 -12.67 -13.31 7.70
CA PRO A 523 -11.87 -12.97 8.87
C PRO A 523 -12.02 -13.99 10.01
N LYS A 524 -13.19 -14.62 10.16
CA LYS A 524 -13.41 -15.71 11.12
C LYS A 524 -12.59 -16.96 10.81
N ASP A 525 -12.38 -17.31 9.55
CA ASP A 525 -11.50 -18.42 9.18
C ASP A 525 -10.03 -18.12 9.55
N TYR A 526 -9.60 -16.87 9.41
CA TYR A 526 -8.30 -16.39 9.88
C TYR A 526 -8.19 -16.41 11.41
N ALA A 527 -9.19 -15.90 12.13
CA ALA A 527 -9.20 -15.91 13.60
C ALA A 527 -9.21 -17.34 14.19
N VAL A 528 -9.95 -18.27 13.56
CA VAL A 528 -9.94 -19.71 13.94
C VAL A 528 -8.58 -20.34 13.67
N LEU A 529 -7.88 -19.95 12.60
CA LEU A 529 -6.52 -20.41 12.33
C LEU A 529 -5.50 -19.83 13.35
N ALA A 530 -5.64 -18.56 13.73
CA ALA A 530 -4.76 -17.92 14.72
C ALA A 530 -4.80 -18.63 16.09
N GLU A 531 -5.99 -18.98 16.57
CA GLU A 531 -6.13 -19.71 17.85
C GLU A 531 -5.55 -21.15 17.77
N GLN A 532 -5.49 -21.78 16.58
CA GLN A 532 -4.88 -23.11 16.40
C GLN A 532 -3.35 -23.14 16.56
N PHE A 533 -2.66 -22.00 16.36
CA PHE A 533 -1.20 -21.93 16.52
C PHE A 533 -0.72 -21.11 17.71
N LYS A 534 -1.63 -20.51 18.46
CA LYS A 534 -1.34 -19.82 19.72
C LYS A 534 -0.56 -20.72 20.68
N GLY A 535 0.64 -20.28 21.06
CA GLY A 535 1.55 -21.05 21.93
C GLY A 535 2.36 -22.16 21.23
N ARG A 536 2.25 -22.34 19.91
CA ARG A 536 3.21 -23.18 19.16
C ARG A 536 4.57 -22.46 19.02
N PRO A 537 5.69 -23.19 18.91
CA PRO A 537 7.01 -22.58 18.64
C PRO A 537 7.08 -21.77 17.33
N ASP A 538 6.26 -22.12 16.34
CA ASP A 538 6.18 -21.48 15.02
C ASP A 538 5.04 -20.44 14.89
N ALA A 539 4.43 -20.02 16.00
CA ALA A 539 3.30 -19.07 15.99
C ALA A 539 3.60 -17.75 15.26
N GLU A 540 4.80 -17.19 15.46
CA GLU A 540 5.23 -15.93 14.85
C GLU A 540 5.46 -16.05 13.33
N LEU A 541 6.03 -17.17 12.88
CA LEU A 541 6.15 -17.51 11.46
C LEU A 541 4.77 -17.56 10.81
N LEU A 542 3.80 -18.22 11.46
CA LEU A 542 2.43 -18.39 10.96
C LEU A 542 1.66 -17.05 10.94
N GLN A 543 1.84 -16.21 11.96
CA GLN A 543 1.36 -14.83 12.00
C GLN A 543 1.93 -14.00 10.83
N VAL A 544 3.24 -14.08 10.57
CA VAL A 544 3.89 -13.37 9.45
C VAL A 544 3.42 -13.90 8.08
N MET A 545 3.16 -15.20 7.93
CA MET A 545 2.53 -15.77 6.73
C MET A 545 1.13 -15.15 6.49
N MET A 546 0.29 -15.08 7.52
CA MET A 546 -1.07 -14.52 7.41
C MET A 546 -1.07 -13.01 7.19
N LEU A 547 -0.19 -12.25 7.85
CA LEU A 547 -0.03 -10.82 7.60
C LEU A 547 0.38 -10.54 6.14
N ARG A 548 1.32 -11.31 5.60
CA ARG A 548 1.79 -11.15 4.21
C ARG A 548 0.75 -11.55 3.16
N SER A 549 -0.23 -12.40 3.51
CA SER A 549 -1.33 -12.77 2.59
C SER A 549 -2.37 -11.66 2.40
N MET A 550 -2.52 -10.75 3.36
CA MET A 550 -3.51 -9.65 3.31
C MET A 550 -3.12 -8.55 2.30
N GLN A 551 -4.06 -7.65 2.02
CA GLN A 551 -3.82 -6.44 1.21
C GLN A 551 -3.56 -5.23 2.12
N GLN A 552 -3.04 -4.14 1.55
CA GLN A 552 -3.00 -2.85 2.27
C GLN A 552 -4.42 -2.25 2.30
N ALA A 553 -4.71 -1.46 3.33
CA ALA A 553 -5.93 -0.68 3.41
C ALA A 553 -5.82 0.61 2.58
N VAL A 554 -6.92 1.08 2.02
CA VAL A 554 -6.98 2.23 1.09
C VAL A 554 -8.23 3.09 1.33
N TYR A 555 -8.20 4.34 0.86
CA TYR A 555 -9.37 5.23 0.84
C TYR A 555 -10.05 5.21 -0.53
N GLU A 556 -11.34 4.88 -0.57
CA GLU A 556 -12.09 4.70 -1.82
C GLU A 556 -13.55 5.20 -1.71
N PRO A 557 -14.21 5.58 -2.82
CA PRO A 557 -15.61 6.01 -2.82
C PRO A 557 -16.63 4.88 -2.65
N ASN A 558 -16.23 3.63 -2.91
CA ASN A 558 -17.02 2.43 -2.72
C ASN A 558 -16.76 1.86 -1.33
N CYS A 559 -17.76 1.23 -0.73
CA CYS A 559 -17.65 0.59 0.57
C CYS A 559 -17.59 -0.93 0.39
N ASP A 560 -16.38 -1.46 0.30
CA ASP A 560 -16.11 -2.90 0.07
C ASP A 560 -15.68 -3.63 1.36
N GLY A 561 -15.72 -2.92 2.50
CA GLY A 561 -15.50 -3.48 3.84
C GLY A 561 -14.05 -3.51 4.29
N HIS A 562 -13.83 -3.90 5.54
CA HIS A 562 -12.50 -3.89 6.17
C HIS A 562 -12.16 -5.24 6.83
N PHE A 563 -11.54 -6.13 6.05
CA PHE A 563 -11.25 -7.54 6.37
C PHE A 563 -10.60 -7.74 7.75
N GLY A 564 -9.46 -7.08 8.01
CA GLY A 564 -8.74 -7.25 9.29
C GLY A 564 -9.55 -6.87 10.54
N LEU A 565 -10.53 -5.95 10.41
CA LEU A 565 -11.42 -5.54 11.50
C LEU A 565 -12.76 -6.27 11.48
N ALA A 566 -13.01 -7.12 10.46
CA ALA A 566 -14.27 -7.81 10.22
C ALA A 566 -15.49 -6.87 10.24
N TYR A 567 -15.42 -5.71 9.59
CA TYR A 567 -16.55 -4.79 9.41
C TYR A 567 -17.00 -4.75 7.95
N ASP A 568 -18.31 -4.80 7.72
CA ASP A 568 -18.92 -4.67 6.39
C ASP A 568 -18.85 -3.22 5.85
N ALA A 569 -18.79 -2.24 6.75
CA ALA A 569 -18.62 -0.83 6.43
C ALA A 569 -17.72 -0.13 7.45
N TYR A 570 -16.76 0.68 6.98
CA TYR A 570 -15.81 1.40 7.83
C TYR A 570 -15.29 2.66 7.13
N ALA A 571 -15.21 3.78 7.85
CA ALA A 571 -14.70 5.06 7.35
C ALA A 571 -14.01 5.81 8.50
N HIS A 572 -12.90 6.49 8.22
CA HIS A 572 -12.23 7.31 9.22
C HIS A 572 -12.98 8.64 9.43
N PHE A 573 -13.41 8.88 10.66
CA PHE A 573 -14.13 10.07 11.14
C PHE A 573 -13.42 10.75 12.33
N THR A 574 -12.61 9.99 13.07
CA THR A 574 -12.11 10.32 14.40
C THR A 574 -10.77 11.05 14.46
N SER A 575 -10.18 11.48 13.35
CA SER A 575 -8.93 12.26 13.38
C SER A 575 -8.79 13.36 12.31
N PRO A 576 -9.74 14.31 12.19
CA PRO A 576 -9.74 15.36 11.17
C PRO A 576 -8.66 16.43 11.32
N ILE A 577 -7.97 16.56 12.46
CA ILE A 577 -6.83 17.49 12.61
C ILE A 577 -5.65 16.98 11.77
N ARG A 578 -5.47 15.65 11.69
CA ARG A 578 -4.30 15.02 11.09
C ARG A 578 -4.57 14.15 9.85
N ARG A 579 -5.83 13.94 9.45
CA ARG A 579 -6.22 13.19 8.23
C ARG A 579 -7.29 13.93 7.41
N TYR A 580 -7.04 14.15 6.12
CA TYR A 580 -7.98 14.81 5.22
C TYR A 580 -9.23 13.96 4.87
N PRO A 581 -9.16 12.61 4.77
CA PRO A 581 -10.36 11.78 4.65
C PRO A 581 -11.41 12.08 5.73
N ASP A 582 -11.02 12.11 7.00
CA ASP A 582 -11.87 12.44 8.14
C ASP A 582 -12.49 13.84 8.01
N LEU A 583 -11.72 14.85 7.59
CA LEU A 583 -12.23 16.19 7.31
C LEU A 583 -13.32 16.19 6.22
N THR A 584 -13.20 15.35 5.19
CA THR A 584 -14.26 15.19 4.17
C THR A 584 -15.46 14.37 4.66
N VAL A 585 -15.26 13.41 5.55
CA VAL A 585 -16.33 12.65 6.23
C VAL A 585 -17.14 13.58 7.15
N HIS A 586 -16.49 14.47 7.91
CA HIS A 586 -17.16 15.52 8.68
C HIS A 586 -18.02 16.44 7.81
N ARG A 587 -17.50 16.88 6.66
CA ARG A 587 -18.23 17.72 5.69
C ARG A 587 -19.44 16.98 5.11
N ALA A 588 -19.30 15.71 4.75
CA ALA A 588 -20.39 14.88 4.26
C ALA A 588 -21.48 14.66 5.33
N ILE A 589 -21.10 14.35 6.58
CA ILE A 589 -22.03 14.21 7.70
C ILE A 589 -22.79 15.53 7.93
N LYS A 590 -22.10 16.68 7.95
CA LYS A 590 -22.74 17.99 8.09
C LYS A 590 -23.74 18.31 6.97
N ALA A 591 -23.39 18.04 5.72
CA ALA A 591 -24.30 18.24 4.60
C ALA A 591 -25.57 17.39 4.76
N VAL A 592 -25.42 16.10 5.09
CA VAL A 592 -26.57 15.22 5.36
C VAL A 592 -27.44 15.73 6.51
N LEU A 593 -26.84 16.24 7.60
CA LEU A 593 -27.58 16.84 8.72
C LEU A 593 -28.32 18.13 8.34
N ALA A 594 -27.87 18.85 7.31
CA ALA A 594 -28.55 20.02 6.74
C ALA A 594 -29.60 19.66 5.65
N GLY A 595 -29.68 18.40 5.23
CA GLY A 595 -30.50 17.97 4.08
C GLY A 595 -29.83 18.20 2.71
N GLU A 596 -28.54 18.51 2.69
CA GLU A 596 -27.73 18.84 1.53
C GLU A 596 -26.83 17.67 1.07
N LYS A 597 -26.03 17.89 0.03
CA LYS A 597 -24.92 17.00 -0.36
C LYS A 597 -23.62 17.77 -0.50
N TYR A 598 -22.56 17.29 0.15
CA TYR A 598 -21.21 17.79 0.00
C TYR A 598 -20.57 17.29 -1.30
N ASN A 599 -20.04 18.22 -2.08
CA ASN A 599 -19.21 17.94 -3.26
C ASN A 599 -17.78 18.47 -2.98
N PRO A 600 -16.74 17.62 -2.99
CA PRO A 600 -15.35 18.04 -2.73
C PRO A 600 -14.66 18.73 -3.92
N GLY A 601 -15.37 19.04 -5.01
CA GLY A 601 -14.86 19.79 -6.17
C GLY A 601 -14.00 18.96 -7.14
N LYS A 602 -13.25 17.98 -6.62
CA LYS A 602 -12.62 16.87 -7.36
C LYS A 602 -13.55 15.64 -7.34
N SER A 603 -13.27 14.60 -8.13
CA SER A 603 -13.98 13.33 -7.95
C SER A 603 -13.54 12.63 -6.65
N TRP A 604 -14.44 11.86 -6.04
CA TRP A 604 -14.09 11.07 -4.86
C TRP A 604 -13.05 9.98 -5.15
N GLN A 605 -12.97 9.47 -6.39
CA GLN A 605 -11.94 8.50 -6.80
C GLN A 605 -10.54 9.13 -6.82
N GLU A 606 -10.38 10.31 -7.44
CA GLU A 606 -9.11 11.04 -7.45
C GLU A 606 -8.67 11.39 -6.02
N LEU A 607 -9.61 11.76 -5.15
CA LEU A 607 -9.31 12.05 -3.74
C LEU A 607 -8.87 10.81 -2.96
N GLY A 608 -9.52 9.66 -3.18
CA GLY A 608 -9.14 8.39 -2.55
C GLY A 608 -7.75 7.91 -2.96
N VAL A 609 -7.44 8.00 -4.26
CA VAL A 609 -6.10 7.72 -4.80
C VAL A 609 -5.05 8.66 -4.20
N HIS A 610 -5.33 9.97 -4.15
CA HIS A 610 -4.42 10.97 -3.61
C HIS A 610 -4.13 10.80 -2.11
N THR A 611 -5.18 10.63 -1.29
CA THR A 611 -5.04 10.45 0.16
C THR A 611 -4.33 9.15 0.51
N SER A 612 -4.63 8.05 -0.19
CA SER A 612 -3.94 6.76 -0.02
C SER A 612 -2.46 6.81 -0.47
N PHE A 613 -2.13 7.61 -1.48
CA PHE A 613 -0.75 7.85 -1.88
C PHE A 613 0.01 8.68 -0.83
N CYS A 614 -0.61 9.74 -0.29
CA CYS A 614 0.02 10.58 0.72
C CYS A 614 0.23 9.87 2.06
N GLU A 615 -0.66 8.94 2.42
CA GLU A 615 -0.50 8.04 3.57
C GLU A 615 0.77 7.19 3.43
N ARG A 616 0.90 6.40 2.34
CA ARG A 616 2.11 5.60 2.09
C ARG A 616 3.39 6.44 2.03
N ARG A 617 3.33 7.62 1.42
CA ARG A 617 4.44 8.60 1.35
C ARG A 617 4.87 9.09 2.74
N ALA A 618 3.95 9.21 3.69
CA ALA A 618 4.25 9.56 5.07
C ALA A 618 4.89 8.38 5.82
N ASP A 619 4.36 7.16 5.63
CA ASP A 619 4.89 5.93 6.22
C ASP A 619 6.33 5.65 5.73
N ASP A 620 6.55 5.69 4.42
CA ASP A 620 7.87 5.46 3.78
C ASP A 620 8.92 6.48 4.26
N ALA A 621 8.54 7.77 4.37
CA ALA A 621 9.43 8.82 4.88
C ALA A 621 9.77 8.63 6.36
N SER A 622 8.76 8.33 7.19
CA SER A 622 8.94 8.11 8.63
C SER A 622 9.83 6.90 8.89
N ARG A 623 9.66 5.83 8.10
CA ARG A 623 10.47 4.61 8.15
C ARG A 623 11.91 4.83 7.67
N ASP A 624 12.14 5.63 6.63
CA ASP A 624 13.50 6.00 6.21
C ASP A 624 14.29 6.68 7.35
N VAL A 625 13.65 7.63 8.05
CA VAL A 625 14.23 8.30 9.23
C VAL A 625 14.48 7.30 10.37
N GLU A 626 13.52 6.43 10.66
CA GLU A 626 13.68 5.42 11.72
C GLU A 626 14.83 4.44 11.41
N ASN A 627 14.95 3.97 10.17
CA ASN A 627 16.04 3.10 9.72
C ASN A 627 17.41 3.81 9.82
N TRP A 628 17.50 5.06 9.40
CA TRP A 628 18.74 5.85 9.49
C TRP A 628 19.15 6.05 10.96
N LEU A 629 18.21 6.42 11.83
CA LEU A 629 18.46 6.62 13.26
C LEU A 629 18.83 5.33 13.99
N LYS A 630 18.19 4.20 13.67
CA LYS A 630 18.59 2.86 14.15
C LYS A 630 20.01 2.52 13.69
N THR A 631 20.35 2.81 12.44
CA THR A 631 21.70 2.58 11.90
C THR A 631 22.75 3.48 12.56
N TYR A 632 22.42 4.75 12.83
CA TYR A 632 23.28 5.69 13.55
C TYR A 632 23.57 5.23 14.98
N TYR A 633 22.53 4.83 15.72
CA TYR A 633 22.68 4.25 17.07
C TYR A 633 23.57 3.00 17.07
N MET A 634 23.53 2.18 16.01
CA MET A 634 24.34 0.98 15.88
C MET A 634 25.80 1.21 15.47
N ARG A 635 26.22 2.44 15.13
CA ARG A 635 27.64 2.75 14.86
C ARG A 635 28.52 2.52 16.08
N ASP A 636 28.06 2.95 17.25
CA ASP A 636 28.75 2.76 18.53
C ASP A 636 28.73 1.29 19.00
N LYS A 637 28.01 0.41 18.27
CA LYS A 637 27.85 -1.02 18.56
C LYS A 637 28.61 -1.94 17.61
N VAL A 638 29.35 -1.39 16.64
CA VAL A 638 30.21 -2.18 15.75
C VAL A 638 31.28 -2.92 16.58
N GLY A 639 31.31 -4.24 16.46
CA GLY A 639 32.19 -5.11 17.24
C GLY A 639 31.52 -5.82 18.43
N GLU A 640 30.37 -5.34 18.91
CA GLU A 640 29.60 -6.02 19.98
C GLU A 640 28.88 -7.27 19.45
N VAL A 641 28.58 -8.21 20.37
CA VAL A 641 27.91 -9.48 20.09
C VAL A 641 26.57 -9.51 20.81
N PHE A 642 25.51 -9.83 20.07
CA PHE A 642 24.13 -9.84 20.54
C PHE A 642 23.51 -11.22 20.36
N GLY A 643 22.63 -11.59 21.29
CA GLY A 643 21.58 -12.55 20.99
C GLY A 643 20.56 -11.92 20.03
N GLY A 644 19.88 -12.74 19.24
CA GLY A 644 18.83 -12.26 18.35
C GLY A 644 17.90 -13.36 17.88
N LYS A 645 16.91 -12.97 17.07
CA LYS A 645 15.90 -13.85 16.50
C LYS A 645 15.73 -13.57 15.01
N ILE A 646 15.65 -14.62 14.19
CA ILE A 646 15.47 -14.46 12.74
C ILE A 646 14.09 -13.85 12.44
N SER A 647 14.06 -12.60 12.00
CA SER A 647 12.87 -11.78 11.73
C SER A 647 12.50 -11.72 10.24
N GLY A 648 13.40 -12.17 9.37
CA GLY A 648 13.15 -12.25 7.94
C GLY A 648 14.21 -13.09 7.22
N MET A 649 13.88 -13.53 6.00
CA MET A 649 14.78 -14.33 5.16
C MET A 649 14.57 -13.99 3.69
N THR A 650 15.65 -14.08 2.91
CA THR A 650 15.65 -13.87 1.46
C THR A 650 16.63 -14.85 0.80
N SER A 651 16.72 -14.83 -0.53
CA SER A 651 17.74 -15.59 -1.26
C SER A 651 19.18 -15.08 -1.06
N PHE A 652 19.40 -13.97 -0.34
CA PHE A 652 20.72 -13.38 -0.09
C PHE A 652 21.10 -13.31 1.39
N GLY A 653 20.26 -13.78 2.32
CA GLY A 653 20.60 -13.77 3.75
C GLY A 653 19.41 -13.84 4.70
N ILE A 654 19.71 -13.70 6.00
CA ILE A 654 18.75 -13.67 7.09
C ILE A 654 18.76 -12.30 7.78
N PHE A 655 17.58 -11.77 8.08
CA PHE A 655 17.41 -10.62 8.95
C PHE A 655 17.23 -11.12 10.38
N VAL A 656 17.89 -10.46 11.32
CA VAL A 656 17.92 -10.83 12.74
C VAL A 656 17.57 -9.59 13.55
N THR A 657 16.44 -9.62 14.26
CA THR A 657 16.16 -8.64 15.31
C THR A 657 17.07 -8.93 16.50
N LEU A 658 17.82 -7.93 16.94
CA LEU A 658 18.74 -8.01 18.06
C LEU A 658 17.99 -7.84 19.40
N ASP A 659 18.36 -8.68 20.38
CA ASP A 659 17.79 -8.66 21.73
C ASP A 659 17.97 -7.30 22.42
N ASP A 660 17.03 -6.94 23.30
CA ASP A 660 16.94 -5.70 24.08
C ASP A 660 16.78 -4.40 23.28
N ILE A 661 17.51 -4.22 22.17
CA ILE A 661 17.52 -2.99 21.35
C ILE A 661 16.48 -2.99 20.22
N HIS A 662 15.94 -4.15 19.83
CA HIS A 662 14.84 -4.27 18.87
C HIS A 662 15.15 -3.66 17.47
N ILE A 663 16.38 -3.87 16.99
CA ILE A 663 16.84 -3.42 15.66
C ILE A 663 17.14 -4.65 14.80
N ASP A 664 16.72 -4.62 13.53
CA ASP A 664 17.08 -5.64 12.53
C ASP A 664 18.46 -5.37 11.90
N GLY A 665 19.28 -6.42 11.78
CA GLY A 665 20.46 -6.43 10.92
C GLY A 665 20.48 -7.64 9.98
N LEU A 666 21.30 -7.60 8.93
CA LEU A 666 21.41 -8.62 7.89
C LEU A 666 22.68 -9.47 8.08
N VAL A 667 22.53 -10.78 8.24
CA VAL A 667 23.61 -11.75 7.97
C VAL A 667 23.51 -12.18 6.51
N HIS A 668 24.54 -11.93 5.72
CA HIS A 668 24.56 -12.31 4.30
C HIS A 668 24.73 -13.83 4.13
N ILE A 669 24.24 -14.38 3.02
CA ILE A 669 24.19 -15.85 2.81
C ILE A 669 25.58 -16.52 2.73
N SER A 670 26.64 -15.75 2.43
CA SER A 670 28.04 -16.22 2.53
C SER A 670 28.50 -16.48 3.96
N ASP A 671 27.87 -15.81 4.93
CA ASP A 671 28.36 -15.69 6.31
C ASP A 671 27.61 -16.65 7.25
N LEU A 672 26.76 -17.51 6.69
CA LEU A 672 26.05 -18.60 7.37
C LEU A 672 26.93 -19.85 7.60
N GLY A 673 28.10 -19.93 6.96
CA GLY A 673 29.09 -21.01 7.11
C GLY A 673 29.52 -21.67 5.79
N GLU A 674 30.34 -22.71 5.88
CA GLU A 674 30.95 -23.40 4.73
C GLU A 674 30.00 -24.41 4.04
N ASP A 675 28.91 -23.92 3.43
CA ASP A 675 28.00 -24.76 2.64
C ASP A 675 27.31 -24.01 1.49
N TYR A 676 26.71 -24.74 0.56
CA TYR A 676 25.78 -24.18 -0.41
C TYR A 676 24.40 -24.05 0.25
N PHE A 677 24.08 -22.82 0.66
CA PHE A 677 22.81 -22.49 1.29
C PHE A 677 21.73 -22.14 0.25
N ASN A 678 20.57 -22.79 0.34
CA ASN A 678 19.41 -22.57 -0.52
C ASN A 678 18.24 -22.00 0.29
N TYR A 679 17.63 -20.91 -0.18
CA TYR A 679 16.41 -20.36 0.42
C TYR A 679 15.16 -21.14 -0.04
N ARG A 680 14.31 -21.47 0.94
CA ARG A 680 13.09 -22.28 0.81
C ARG A 680 11.87 -21.42 1.22
N PRO A 681 11.35 -20.56 0.32
CA PRO A 681 10.26 -19.63 0.65
C PRO A 681 8.96 -20.33 1.10
N GLU A 682 8.74 -21.58 0.69
CA GLU A 682 7.60 -22.40 1.08
C GLU A 682 7.58 -22.79 2.57
N ILE A 683 8.72 -22.72 3.26
CA ILE A 683 8.85 -22.97 4.71
C ILE A 683 9.51 -21.79 5.46
N MET A 684 9.85 -20.70 4.77
CA MET A 684 10.70 -19.61 5.26
C MET A 684 11.90 -20.12 6.06
N ALA A 685 12.76 -20.88 5.36
CA ALA A 685 14.00 -21.43 5.88
C ALA A 685 15.14 -21.29 4.86
N ILE A 686 16.39 -21.34 5.33
CA ILE A 686 17.59 -21.46 4.50
C ILE A 686 18.32 -22.75 4.92
N GLU A 687 18.61 -23.62 3.96
CA GLU A 687 19.14 -24.97 4.19
C GLU A 687 20.48 -25.18 3.47
N GLY A 688 21.50 -25.65 4.19
CA GLY A 688 22.80 -26.05 3.63
C GLY A 688 22.75 -27.45 3.02
N GLU A 689 23.15 -27.59 1.75
CA GLU A 689 23.09 -28.84 0.98
C GLU A 689 23.86 -30.02 1.59
N ARG A 690 25.04 -29.76 2.19
CA ARG A 690 25.99 -30.80 2.61
C ARG A 690 25.98 -31.03 4.11
N SER A 691 25.92 -29.94 4.86
CA SER A 691 25.84 -29.91 6.31
C SER A 691 24.46 -30.35 6.81
N GLY A 692 23.40 -30.00 6.08
CA GLY A 692 22.02 -30.10 6.55
C GLY A 692 21.68 -29.09 7.64
N VAL A 693 22.51 -28.06 7.87
CA VAL A 693 22.17 -26.95 8.79
C VAL A 693 20.99 -26.18 8.20
N ARG A 694 19.95 -25.97 9.02
CA ARG A 694 18.79 -25.16 8.68
C ARG A 694 18.71 -23.94 9.60
N PHE A 695 18.63 -22.77 8.99
CA PHE A 695 18.10 -21.57 9.62
C PHE A 695 16.62 -21.43 9.27
N SER A 696 15.80 -20.96 10.20
CA SER A 696 14.35 -20.85 10.07
C SER A 696 13.90 -19.50 10.64
N MET A 697 12.82 -18.94 10.10
CA MET A 697 12.12 -17.82 10.75
C MET A 697 11.86 -18.13 12.24
N GLY A 698 12.24 -17.20 13.12
CA GLY A 698 12.07 -17.33 14.57
C GLY A 698 13.16 -18.13 15.30
N ASP A 699 14.14 -18.74 14.61
CA ASP A 699 15.29 -19.37 15.26
C ASP A 699 16.12 -18.33 16.06
N ARG A 700 16.63 -18.75 17.22
CA ARG A 700 17.58 -17.97 18.03
C ARG A 700 18.99 -18.09 17.46
N VAL A 701 19.69 -16.97 17.36
CA VAL A 701 21.07 -16.89 16.86
C VAL A 701 21.91 -15.96 17.76
N SER A 702 23.24 -16.13 17.69
CA SER A 702 24.22 -15.19 18.22
C SER A 702 24.98 -14.57 17.06
N VAL A 703 25.05 -13.24 17.04
CA VAL A 703 25.53 -12.43 15.91
C VAL A 703 26.42 -11.29 16.39
N LYS A 704 27.42 -10.93 15.59
CA LYS A 704 28.31 -9.80 15.83
C LYS A 704 28.00 -8.67 14.85
N VAL A 705 27.90 -7.43 15.35
CA VAL A 705 27.76 -6.25 14.48
C VAL A 705 29.08 -6.03 13.73
N ALA A 706 29.04 -6.13 12.41
CA ALA A 706 30.23 -5.99 11.56
C ALA A 706 30.34 -4.58 10.95
N ARG A 707 29.20 -3.98 10.58
CA ARG A 707 29.11 -2.63 10.01
C ARG A 707 27.76 -2.02 10.33
N ALA A 708 27.73 -0.71 10.54
CA ALA A 708 26.52 0.10 10.47
C ALA A 708 26.76 1.20 9.44
N ASP A 709 25.97 1.20 8.36
CA ASP A 709 26.21 1.93 7.12
C ASP A 709 25.07 2.92 6.87
N LEU A 710 25.32 4.20 7.12
CA LEU A 710 24.30 5.25 7.00
C LEU A 710 23.82 5.44 5.55
N ASP A 711 24.73 5.36 4.58
CA ASP A 711 24.48 5.60 3.15
C ASP A 711 23.48 4.64 2.52
N THR A 712 23.46 3.40 3.02
CA THR A 712 22.47 2.39 2.65
C THR A 712 21.41 2.16 3.75
N SER A 713 21.58 2.79 4.92
CA SER A 713 20.82 2.58 6.16
C SER A 713 20.67 1.09 6.50
N LYS A 714 21.82 0.41 6.57
CA LYS A 714 21.94 -1.03 6.85
C LYS A 714 22.85 -1.31 8.03
N ILE A 715 22.59 -2.44 8.68
CA ILE A 715 23.45 -3.02 9.70
C ILE A 715 23.82 -4.42 9.22
N ASP A 716 25.11 -4.63 8.92
CA ASP A 716 25.62 -5.94 8.50
C ASP A 716 26.10 -6.72 9.74
N LEU A 717 25.71 -7.99 9.80
CA LEU A 717 25.94 -8.90 10.92
C LEU A 717 26.74 -10.12 10.47
N LEU A 718 27.67 -10.57 11.30
CA LEU A 718 28.34 -11.86 11.14
C LEU A 718 27.72 -12.89 12.09
N LEU A 719 27.45 -14.09 11.60
CA LEU A 719 26.99 -15.20 12.46
C LEU A 719 28.12 -15.67 13.37
N ILE A 720 27.88 -15.73 14.67
CA ILE A 720 28.78 -16.33 15.65
C ILE A 720 28.35 -17.76 15.97
N SER A 721 27.04 -17.97 16.18
CA SER A 721 26.46 -19.31 16.30
C SER A 721 24.96 -19.30 16.00
N GLY A 722 24.47 -20.38 15.40
CA GLY A 722 23.05 -20.51 15.05
C GLY A 722 22.82 -21.65 14.06
N GLY A 723 21.57 -21.83 13.68
CA GLY A 723 21.15 -22.88 12.75
C GLY A 723 21.00 -24.24 13.44
N THR A 724 19.93 -24.95 13.10
CA THR A 724 19.66 -26.30 13.63
C THR A 724 20.35 -27.34 12.76
N ALA A 725 21.14 -28.23 13.38
CA ALA A 725 21.79 -29.33 12.69
C ALA A 725 20.73 -30.37 12.25
N GLY A 726 20.41 -30.40 10.96
CA GLY A 726 19.44 -31.34 10.41
C GLY A 726 19.80 -32.79 10.71
N LYS A 727 18.84 -33.55 11.24
CA LYS A 727 18.99 -35.01 11.44
C LYS A 727 19.31 -35.66 10.11
N LYS A 728 20.59 -36.01 9.89
CA LYS A 728 21.06 -36.71 8.69
C LYS A 728 20.11 -37.85 8.35
N ARG A 729 19.43 -37.75 7.20
CA ARG A 729 18.67 -38.86 6.63
C ARG A 729 19.64 -40.03 6.45
N GLY A 730 19.59 -40.98 7.39
CA GLY A 730 20.51 -42.10 7.43
C GLY A 730 20.45 -42.83 6.09
N LYS A 731 21.56 -42.81 5.33
CA LYS A 731 21.68 -43.61 4.12
C LYS A 731 21.48 -45.06 4.54
N LYS A 732 20.33 -45.66 4.21
CA LYS A 732 20.20 -47.12 4.19
C LYS A 732 21.36 -47.62 3.33
N ALA A 733 22.27 -48.37 3.94
CA ALA A 733 23.40 -48.93 3.23
C ALA A 733 22.85 -49.85 2.14
N VAL A 734 22.92 -49.41 0.88
CA VAL A 734 22.60 -50.26 -0.27
C VAL A 734 23.70 -51.31 -0.32
N SER A 735 23.38 -52.50 0.15
CA SER A 735 24.30 -53.64 0.16
C SER A 735 24.75 -53.92 -1.26
N ALA A 736 26.02 -53.70 -1.56
CA ALA A 736 26.56 -53.88 -2.90
C ALA A 736 26.39 -55.34 -3.37
N SER A 737 25.54 -55.55 -4.37
CA SER A 737 25.41 -56.84 -5.05
C SER A 737 26.70 -57.15 -5.78
N LYS A 738 27.28 -58.33 -5.52
CA LYS A 738 28.58 -58.74 -6.06
C LYS A 738 28.60 -58.82 -7.58
N SER A 739 29.71 -58.42 -8.18
CA SER A 739 30.09 -58.74 -9.55
C SER A 739 30.44 -60.24 -9.72
N PRO A 740 30.16 -60.87 -10.88
CA PRO A 740 30.41 -62.30 -11.08
C PRO A 740 31.66 -62.63 -11.93
N SER A 741 32.69 -63.18 -11.29
CA SER A 741 33.64 -64.18 -11.84
C SER A 741 34.47 -64.74 -10.67
N GLU A 742 34.27 -65.95 -10.15
CA GLU A 742 34.50 -67.31 -10.68
C GLU A 742 35.90 -67.87 -10.28
N LEU A 743 35.99 -69.20 -10.10
CA LEU A 743 37.21 -69.99 -9.84
C LEU A 743 38.07 -69.65 -8.58
N ALA A 744 37.69 -70.22 -7.41
CA ALA A 744 38.61 -71.01 -6.55
C ALA A 744 37.91 -71.55 -5.27
N ALA A 745 37.14 -72.64 -5.38
CA ALA A 745 36.60 -73.33 -4.20
C ALA A 745 37.49 -74.51 -3.79
N LYS A 746 38.16 -74.46 -2.62
CA LYS A 746 38.71 -75.66 -1.95
C LYS A 746 39.07 -75.43 -0.47
N LYS A 747 38.49 -76.29 0.39
CA LYS A 747 38.80 -76.50 1.83
C LYS A 747 38.44 -75.30 2.76
N GLY A 748 37.95 -75.53 3.99
CA GLY A 748 37.64 -76.80 4.65
C GLY A 748 36.88 -76.64 5.97
N ALA A 749 36.46 -77.78 6.56
CA ALA A 749 35.74 -77.87 7.83
C ALA A 749 36.52 -77.25 9.02
N VAL A 750 35.86 -76.83 10.11
CA VAL A 750 35.44 -77.67 11.26
C VAL A 750 34.47 -76.84 12.14
N LYS A 751 33.24 -77.30 12.48
CA LYS A 751 32.82 -78.02 13.73
C LYS A 751 33.32 -77.35 15.03
N ALA A 752 32.61 -77.28 16.17
CA ALA A 752 31.34 -77.83 16.68
C ALA A 752 30.76 -76.83 17.73
N ALA A 753 29.50 -76.75 18.19
CA ALA A 753 28.24 -77.53 18.13
C ALA A 753 27.78 -78.09 19.51
N ARG A 754 26.65 -77.59 20.04
CA ARG A 754 25.71 -78.18 21.05
C ARG A 754 24.57 -77.16 21.32
N GLY A 755 23.28 -77.50 21.42
CA GLY A 755 22.58 -78.76 21.10
C GLY A 755 21.07 -78.75 21.45
N ARG A 756 20.29 -79.71 20.90
CA ARG A 756 18.82 -80.00 21.09
C ARG A 756 17.86 -78.90 20.57
N LYS A 757 16.80 -79.14 19.75
CA LYS A 757 15.70 -80.16 19.66
C LYS A 757 14.58 -79.97 20.69
N SER A 758 13.27 -80.07 20.37
CA SER A 758 12.49 -80.16 19.09
C SER A 758 10.99 -79.79 19.38
N ARG A 759 9.97 -79.65 18.50
CA ARG A 759 9.48 -80.33 17.25
C ARG A 759 9.06 -81.80 17.51
N VAL A 760 7.93 -82.38 17.06
CA VAL A 760 6.77 -82.07 16.16
C VAL A 760 5.52 -82.79 16.77
N GLY A 761 4.21 -82.53 16.55
CA GLY A 761 3.43 -81.60 15.70
C GLY A 761 2.39 -82.33 14.78
N ILE A 762 1.48 -81.58 14.13
CA ILE A 762 0.49 -82.01 13.08
C ILE A 762 -0.80 -82.75 13.55
N LYS A 763 -1.99 -82.21 13.20
CA LYS A 763 -3.10 -82.90 12.50
C LYS A 763 -4.26 -81.96 12.10
N GLU A 764 -5.21 -82.48 11.32
CA GLU A 764 -6.31 -81.79 10.61
C GLU A 764 -7.70 -82.04 11.26
N ALA A 765 -8.75 -81.51 10.60
CA ALA A 765 -10.14 -82.00 10.54
C ALA A 765 -11.26 -81.33 11.39
N ASP A 766 -12.00 -80.42 10.71
CA ASP A 766 -13.43 -80.56 10.35
C ASP A 766 -14.62 -80.17 11.29
N THR A 767 -15.75 -79.90 10.63
CA THR A 767 -17.19 -79.96 11.02
C THR A 767 -17.94 -78.84 11.82
N LEU A 768 -18.89 -78.23 11.08
CA LEU A 768 -20.34 -78.07 11.35
C LEU A 768 -20.97 -76.93 12.22
N THR A 769 -21.74 -76.09 11.50
CA THR A 769 -23.11 -75.55 11.78
C THR A 769 -23.46 -74.66 13.00
N LYS A 770 -23.96 -73.45 12.71
CA LYS A 770 -25.43 -73.19 12.64
C LYS A 770 -25.83 -71.87 11.95
N GLU A 771 -27.06 -71.86 11.44
CA GLU A 771 -27.80 -70.73 10.85
C GLU A 771 -28.22 -69.71 11.94
N THR A 772 -28.54 -68.44 11.67
CA THR A 772 -29.60 -67.87 10.79
C THR A 772 -29.29 -66.38 10.50
N GLY A 773 -29.93 -65.63 9.59
CA GLY A 773 -31.06 -65.90 8.68
C GLY A 773 -31.11 -64.87 7.52
N LYS A 774 -32.11 -64.97 6.62
CA LYS A 774 -32.11 -64.33 5.28
C LYS A 774 -32.66 -62.89 5.23
N SER A 775 -32.19 -62.12 4.24
CA SER A 775 -33.06 -61.45 3.26
C SER A 775 -32.37 -61.29 1.89
N ASP A 776 -33.10 -61.58 0.80
CA ASP A 776 -32.60 -61.74 -0.58
C ASP A 776 -32.60 -60.42 -1.38
N LEU A 777 -31.53 -60.06 -2.12
CA LEU A 777 -31.27 -60.37 -3.55
C LEU A 777 -32.38 -59.93 -4.53
N ARG A 778 -32.17 -58.85 -5.31
CA ARG A 778 -31.55 -58.81 -6.67
C ARG A 778 -32.32 -59.49 -7.82
N LYS A 779 -32.65 -58.71 -8.86
CA LYS A 779 -32.19 -58.84 -10.29
C LYS A 779 -32.64 -57.59 -11.08
N LYS A 780 -31.96 -57.01 -12.08
CA LYS A 780 -31.11 -57.45 -13.23
C LYS A 780 -31.87 -57.89 -14.50
N SER A 781 -31.97 -56.96 -15.46
CA SER A 781 -32.11 -57.14 -16.92
C SER A 781 -31.88 -55.76 -17.61
N ALA A 782 -31.94 -55.60 -18.93
CA ALA A 782 -31.08 -56.14 -19.98
C ALA A 782 -31.16 -55.22 -21.22
N SER A 783 -30.22 -55.31 -22.18
CA SER A 783 -30.07 -54.42 -23.34
C SER A 783 -31.14 -54.56 -24.45
N GLY A 784 -31.49 -53.47 -25.20
CA GLY A 784 -32.22 -53.64 -26.48
C GLY A 784 -32.74 -52.40 -27.28
N LYS A 785 -31.90 -51.81 -28.15
CA LYS A 785 -32.17 -51.17 -29.47
C LYS A 785 -33.56 -50.52 -29.84
N ALA A 786 -33.49 -49.21 -30.18
CA ALA A 786 -33.71 -48.60 -31.53
C ALA A 786 -35.01 -47.82 -31.95
N LYS A 787 -34.78 -46.55 -32.38
CA LYS A 787 -35.51 -45.69 -33.38
C LYS A 787 -36.93 -45.19 -33.01
N THR A 788 -37.44 -44.01 -33.44
CA THR A 788 -37.22 -43.21 -34.66
C THR A 788 -37.33 -41.66 -34.48
N GLY A 789 -36.69 -40.87 -35.38
CA GLY A 789 -37.12 -39.51 -35.82
C GLY A 789 -36.73 -38.26 -34.98
N LYS A 790 -36.54 -37.05 -35.55
CA LYS A 790 -36.49 -36.62 -36.97
C LYS A 790 -35.92 -35.17 -37.20
N LYS A 791 -34.67 -35.04 -37.70
CA LYS A 791 -34.08 -33.84 -38.41
C LYS A 791 -33.95 -32.51 -37.62
N ARG A 792 -33.16 -31.48 -37.98
CA ARG A 792 -32.34 -31.08 -39.17
C ARG A 792 -30.90 -30.69 -38.69
N LYS A 793 -29.80 -31.09 -39.37
CA LYS A 793 -28.99 -30.35 -40.40
C LYS A 793 -28.36 -29.03 -39.92
N SER A 794 -27.14 -28.61 -40.32
CA SER A 794 -26.01 -29.19 -41.12
C SER A 794 -24.92 -28.09 -41.29
N VAL A 795 -23.61 -28.30 -41.52
CA VAL A 795 -22.70 -29.47 -41.70
C VAL A 795 -21.22 -29.00 -41.51
N LYS A 796 -20.24 -29.90 -41.42
CA LYS A 796 -18.79 -29.59 -41.53
C LYS A 796 -18.08 -30.67 -42.36
N VAL A 797 -17.12 -30.30 -43.22
CA VAL A 797 -16.26 -31.18 -44.06
C VAL A 797 -14.86 -30.50 -44.11
N VAL A 798 -13.67 -31.05 -43.87
CA VAL A 798 -13.03 -32.40 -43.79
C VAL A 798 -12.04 -32.62 -44.95
N VAL A 799 -10.74 -32.74 -44.59
CA VAL A 799 -9.62 -33.57 -45.14
C VAL A 799 -9.58 -33.86 -46.67
N GLY A 800 -8.47 -33.74 -47.42
CA GLY A 800 -7.03 -33.54 -47.10
C GLY A 800 -6.16 -34.73 -47.56
N SER A 801 -5.02 -34.52 -48.24
CA SER A 801 -4.12 -35.62 -48.68
C SER A 801 -2.68 -35.15 -49.07
N ARG A 802 -1.80 -36.11 -49.42
CA ARG A 802 -0.35 -35.94 -49.71
C ARG A 802 -0.03 -36.09 -51.21
N SER A 803 1.13 -35.60 -51.68
CA SER A 803 2.20 -36.44 -52.29
C SER A 803 3.37 -35.59 -52.87
N LYS A 804 4.25 -36.18 -53.71
CA LYS A 804 5.64 -35.74 -53.97
C LYS A 804 5.90 -35.23 -55.41
N ALA A 805 6.99 -34.45 -55.52
CA ALA A 805 8.07 -34.53 -56.53
C ALA A 805 8.16 -33.52 -57.70
N LYS A 806 9.38 -32.97 -57.83
CA LYS A 806 10.14 -32.53 -59.03
C LYS A 806 9.46 -31.63 -60.07
N GLY A 807 9.89 -30.35 -60.12
CA GLY A 807 9.67 -29.43 -61.25
C GLY A 807 10.60 -28.20 -61.23
N LYS A 808 11.64 -28.20 -62.08
CA LYS A 808 12.52 -27.08 -62.49
C LYS A 808 12.89 -27.34 -63.97
N PRO A 809 13.37 -26.38 -64.79
CA PRO A 809 13.66 -24.96 -64.50
C PRO A 809 13.09 -23.95 -65.55
N LYS A 810 13.23 -22.64 -65.25
CA LYS A 810 13.50 -21.45 -66.11
C LYS A 810 12.92 -20.21 -65.38
N ALA A 811 13.55 -19.06 -65.15
CA ALA A 811 14.69 -18.30 -65.73
C ALA A 811 14.23 -17.12 -66.61
N GLY A 812 14.55 -15.89 -66.16
CA GLY A 812 14.19 -14.61 -66.77
C GLY A 812 12.81 -14.08 -66.33
N GLY A 813 12.63 -12.81 -65.96
CA GLY A 813 13.62 -11.74 -65.69
C GLY A 813 12.98 -10.34 -65.70
N LYS A 814 13.56 -9.37 -64.97
CA LYS A 814 13.24 -7.92 -64.93
C LYS A 814 11.73 -7.56 -64.75
N SER A 815 11.32 -6.89 -63.68
CA SER A 815 11.90 -5.63 -63.17
C SER A 815 11.60 -5.44 -61.67
#